data_AF-A0A8T4TKX4-F1
#
_entry.id   AF-A0A8T4TKX4-F1
#
_cell.length_a   1.000
_cell.length_b   1.000
_cell.length_c   1.000
_cell.angle_alpha   90.00
_cell.angle_beta   90.00
_cell.angle_gamma   90.00
#
_symmetry.space_group_name_H-M   'P 1'
#
loop_
_entity.id
_entity.type
_entity.pdbx_description
1 polymer ?
#
loop_
_entity_poly.entity_id
_entity_poly.type
_entity_poly.pdbx_seq_one_letter_code
_entity_poly.pdbx_strand_id
1 'polypeptide(L)'
;MDSHEQIQRARDFLEEVYEKKIHSLLSKGLSTLVVDFSELIKHDPEMSDELLEDPEDVIRAFELAMENYETKDFKARFTNLPESQYIAIRNIRSAHLGKMMYIEGIVRQSSDVRPQVTSAKFECPSCGNTISILQIETKFKEPTRCTCGRRGKFRLLSKDLVDAQRLVLEESPEALEGGEQPKRLSVFLKEDLVEPKMERKTTPGSKVRVYGIVKEVPIILRTGAQSIRYDLMMDSNYIEPIDETYQDIEINPEEEKEILDLSKNERVYEGFIQSIAPSIYGHDDIKEAILLQLMGGVRKQKEDGTTTRGDIHILLCGDPGSGKSQLLTFVSKLAPKARFVSGKGTSGAGISASVVKDEFLKGWALEAGALVLANKGICCIDELDKMTVEDTSAMHEAMEQQRISISKANIQACYSEDTEVLTEIGWKSHKEVKTLKIAQYDQNTKKIEFLPHQGLYIYKYKGKMFHFKNKRNDILVTPNHKMLLKRETGKNFEFMCAEDIVSYRFNFLNSNDFIGKEKILFILPPIKHKQNRKHKKYTNQEKLKKIPFDLWLEFLGYYVSEGGLQKRATFGIPQKRGEKANKIKKCLLKLSKYVGFTLSESKEGKYIRFQITNTQLFDYLEQNCGGNFLNKRLNINFSDMSKNQLRILFNAMMVGDGSSDGKSYSSASRELINQFQVIA
;
A
#
# COMPACT_ATOMS: atom_id res chain seq x y z
N MET A 1 -30.92 -38.33 -13.87
CA MET A 1 -32.21 -38.82 -13.32
C MET A 1 -33.26 -37.71 -13.36
N ASP A 2 -34.54 -37.98 -13.02
CA ASP A 2 -35.50 -36.89 -12.83
C ASP A 2 -35.20 -36.16 -11.51
N SER A 3 -35.27 -34.83 -11.47
CA SER A 3 -34.85 -34.03 -10.30
C SER A 3 -35.56 -34.41 -8.98
N HIS A 4 -36.77 -34.94 -9.05
CA HIS A 4 -37.51 -35.45 -7.89
C HIS A 4 -36.94 -36.76 -7.33
N GLU A 5 -36.44 -37.64 -8.20
CA GLU A 5 -35.84 -38.90 -7.80
C GLU A 5 -34.52 -38.69 -7.07
N GLN A 6 -33.71 -37.73 -7.54
CA GLN A 6 -32.46 -37.33 -6.89
C GLN A 6 -32.70 -36.78 -5.49
N ILE A 7 -33.71 -35.94 -5.29
CA ILE A 7 -34.05 -35.38 -3.97
C ILE A 7 -34.47 -36.51 -3.01
N GLN A 8 -35.24 -37.48 -3.49
CA GLN A 8 -35.70 -38.59 -2.67
C GLN A 8 -34.56 -39.53 -2.26
N ARG A 9 -33.70 -39.93 -3.20
CA ARG A 9 -32.51 -40.73 -2.91
C ARG A 9 -31.53 -40.02 -1.96
N ALA A 10 -31.32 -38.72 -2.16
CA ALA A 10 -30.46 -37.92 -1.28
C ALA A 10 -31.03 -37.85 0.14
N ARG A 11 -32.35 -37.76 0.26
CA ARG A 11 -33.04 -37.80 1.55
C ARG A 11 -32.87 -39.14 2.25
N ASP A 12 -33.12 -40.25 1.54
CA ASP A 12 -32.99 -41.59 2.10
C ASP A 12 -31.57 -41.82 2.63
N PHE A 13 -30.55 -41.38 1.88
CA PHE A 13 -29.15 -41.42 2.32
C PHE A 13 -28.88 -40.58 3.58
N LEU A 14 -29.39 -39.34 3.63
CA LEU A 14 -29.19 -38.43 4.76
C LEU A 14 -29.87 -38.96 6.04
N GLU A 15 -31.06 -39.55 5.91
CA GLU A 15 -31.81 -40.18 7.01
C GLU A 15 -31.09 -41.44 7.52
N GLU A 16 -30.60 -42.32 6.64
CA GLU A 16 -29.99 -43.58 7.07
C GLU A 16 -28.58 -43.42 7.66
N VAL A 17 -27.75 -42.55 7.07
CA VAL A 17 -26.32 -42.49 7.40
C VAL A 17 -25.98 -41.30 8.30
N TYR A 18 -26.65 -40.15 8.12
CA TYR A 18 -26.24 -38.87 8.71
C TYR A 18 -27.20 -38.30 9.76
N GLU A 19 -28.33 -38.93 10.08
CA GLU A 19 -29.36 -38.42 11.01
C GLU A 19 -28.77 -37.92 12.35
N LYS A 20 -27.93 -38.73 13.00
CA LYS A 20 -27.28 -38.34 14.27
C LYS A 20 -26.37 -37.12 14.12
N LYS A 21 -25.61 -37.06 13.02
CA LYS A 21 -24.71 -35.93 12.73
C LYS A 21 -25.54 -34.66 12.45
N ILE A 22 -26.62 -34.77 11.67
CA ILE A 22 -27.55 -33.67 11.37
C ILE A 22 -28.15 -33.09 12.66
N HIS A 23 -28.69 -33.91 13.55
CA HIS A 23 -29.21 -33.42 14.84
C HIS A 23 -28.15 -32.71 15.69
N SER A 24 -26.91 -33.22 15.68
CA SER A 24 -25.80 -32.59 16.38
C SER A 24 -25.40 -31.24 15.76
N LEU A 25 -25.47 -31.09 14.44
CA LEU A 25 -25.17 -29.85 13.72
C LEU A 25 -26.24 -28.79 13.97
N LEU A 26 -27.52 -29.19 13.91
CA LEU A 26 -28.66 -28.34 14.23
C LEU A 26 -28.58 -27.79 15.66
N SER A 27 -28.19 -28.63 16.64
CA SER A 27 -28.00 -28.19 18.03
C SER A 27 -26.90 -27.13 18.20
N LYS A 28 -25.89 -27.14 17.31
CA LYS A 28 -24.78 -26.19 17.29
C LYS A 28 -25.05 -24.96 16.43
N GLY A 29 -26.18 -24.93 15.71
CA GLY A 29 -26.52 -23.85 14.77
C GLY A 29 -25.62 -23.81 13.53
N LEU A 30 -24.99 -24.92 13.15
CA LEU A 30 -24.17 -25.01 11.94
C LEU A 30 -25.06 -25.43 10.76
N SER A 31 -24.98 -24.71 9.65
CA SER A 31 -25.74 -24.97 8.42
C SER A 31 -24.96 -25.77 7.37
N THR A 32 -23.82 -26.35 7.73
CA THR A 32 -22.93 -27.05 6.82
C THR A 32 -22.79 -28.52 7.21
N LEU A 33 -22.90 -29.41 6.22
CA LEU A 33 -22.66 -30.85 6.39
C LEU A 33 -21.59 -31.32 5.44
N VAL A 34 -20.59 -31.97 6.01
CA VAL A 34 -19.53 -32.65 5.27
C VAL A 34 -19.94 -34.12 5.10
N VAL A 35 -20.15 -34.50 3.85
CA VAL A 35 -20.50 -35.84 3.40
C VAL A 35 -19.24 -36.52 2.84
N ASP A 36 -18.99 -37.74 3.30
CA ASP A 36 -17.93 -38.60 2.76
C ASP A 36 -18.44 -39.30 1.50
N PHE A 37 -17.75 -39.11 0.37
CA PHE A 37 -18.10 -39.73 -0.89
C PHE A 37 -18.01 -41.27 -0.84
N SER A 38 -17.12 -41.83 0.00
CA SER A 38 -17.01 -43.28 0.19
C SER A 38 -18.26 -43.89 0.82
N GLU A 39 -18.99 -43.13 1.65
CA GLU A 39 -20.27 -43.57 2.20
C GLU A 39 -21.39 -43.47 1.16
N LEU A 40 -21.35 -42.44 0.31
CA LEU A 40 -22.31 -42.27 -0.78
C LEU A 40 -22.22 -43.42 -1.79
N ILE A 41 -21.02 -43.80 -2.22
CA ILE A 41 -20.81 -44.93 -3.15
C ILE A 41 -21.38 -46.24 -2.59
N LYS A 42 -21.24 -46.48 -1.28
CA LYS A 42 -21.73 -47.72 -0.65
C LYS A 42 -23.26 -47.82 -0.64
N HIS A 43 -23.93 -46.68 -0.59
CA HIS A 43 -25.38 -46.62 -0.49
C HIS A 43 -26.02 -46.54 -1.88
N ASP A 44 -25.61 -45.56 -2.69
CA ASP A 44 -26.12 -45.33 -4.04
C ASP A 44 -24.97 -45.04 -5.03
N PRO A 45 -24.50 -46.07 -5.75
CA PRO A 45 -23.50 -45.93 -6.80
C PRO A 45 -23.94 -45.01 -7.94
N GLU A 46 -25.22 -45.05 -8.33
CA GLU A 46 -25.73 -44.27 -9.48
C GLU A 46 -25.69 -42.77 -9.17
N MET A 47 -26.10 -42.38 -7.96
CA MET A 47 -26.01 -40.99 -7.51
C MET A 47 -24.55 -40.53 -7.38
N SER A 48 -23.65 -41.43 -6.98
CA SER A 48 -22.22 -41.11 -6.86
C SER A 48 -21.56 -40.82 -8.22
N ASP A 49 -21.93 -41.56 -9.27
CA ASP A 49 -21.47 -41.31 -10.63
C ASP A 49 -22.04 -40.00 -11.19
N GLU A 50 -23.31 -39.70 -10.91
CA GLU A 50 -23.95 -38.44 -11.34
C GLU A 50 -23.32 -37.23 -10.63
N LEU A 51 -22.89 -37.36 -9.37
CA LEU A 51 -22.14 -36.31 -8.68
C LEU A 51 -20.81 -35.99 -9.35
N LEU A 52 -20.15 -36.98 -9.95
CA LEU A 52 -18.86 -36.78 -10.64
C LEU A 52 -19.03 -36.10 -12.00
N GLU A 53 -20.07 -36.49 -12.75
CA GLU A 53 -20.35 -35.96 -14.09
C GLU A 53 -21.10 -34.61 -14.06
N ASP A 54 -22.22 -34.52 -13.32
CA ASP A 54 -23.10 -33.36 -13.23
C ASP A 54 -23.37 -32.95 -11.75
N PRO A 55 -22.33 -32.46 -11.04
CA PRO A 55 -22.41 -32.15 -9.61
C PRO A 55 -23.42 -31.08 -9.21
N GLU A 56 -23.74 -30.12 -10.08
CA GLU A 56 -24.58 -28.97 -9.71
C GLU A 56 -25.99 -29.39 -9.32
N ASP A 57 -26.57 -30.33 -10.06
CA ASP A 57 -27.93 -30.83 -9.79
C ASP A 57 -27.97 -31.70 -8.53
N VAL A 58 -26.96 -32.56 -8.34
CA VAL A 58 -26.86 -33.42 -7.15
C VAL A 58 -26.62 -32.58 -5.89
N ILE A 59 -25.67 -31.64 -5.89
CA ILE A 59 -25.45 -30.72 -4.75
C ILE A 59 -26.76 -30.01 -4.40
N ARG A 60 -27.49 -29.50 -5.40
CA ARG A 60 -28.78 -28.83 -5.16
C ARG A 60 -29.84 -29.77 -4.61
N ALA A 61 -29.88 -31.03 -5.05
CA ALA A 61 -30.79 -32.03 -4.51
C ALA A 61 -30.53 -32.29 -3.02
N PHE A 62 -29.26 -32.38 -2.60
CA PHE A 62 -28.87 -32.49 -1.19
C PHE A 62 -29.24 -31.25 -0.37
N GLU A 63 -29.07 -30.04 -0.92
CA GLU A 63 -29.50 -28.80 -0.25
C GLU A 63 -31.03 -28.76 -0.05
N LEU A 64 -31.81 -29.12 -1.07
CA LEU A 64 -33.28 -29.15 -1.02
C LEU A 64 -33.82 -30.25 -0.08
N ALA A 65 -33.16 -31.41 -0.04
CA ALA A 65 -33.55 -32.49 0.88
C ALA A 65 -33.51 -32.01 2.34
N MET A 66 -32.58 -31.12 2.66
CA MET A 66 -32.35 -30.58 4.01
C MET A 66 -33.27 -29.42 4.41
N GLU A 67 -33.87 -28.69 3.46
CA GLU A 67 -34.84 -27.62 3.76
C GLU A 67 -36.05 -28.12 4.57
N ASN A 68 -36.36 -29.42 4.47
CA ASN A 68 -37.44 -30.06 5.24
C ASN A 68 -37.18 -30.11 6.76
N TYR A 69 -35.92 -29.96 7.20
CA TYR A 69 -35.52 -29.92 8.62
C TYR A 69 -35.54 -28.49 9.22
N GLU A 70 -36.36 -27.59 8.65
CA GLU A 70 -36.58 -26.20 9.11
C GLU A 70 -35.33 -25.28 9.12
N THR A 71 -34.25 -25.66 8.45
CA THR A 71 -33.07 -24.80 8.27
C THR A 71 -33.11 -24.12 6.91
N LYS A 72 -33.09 -22.78 6.92
CA LYS A 72 -32.84 -21.99 5.70
C LYS A 72 -31.33 -21.94 5.46
N ASP A 73 -30.94 -22.12 4.20
CA ASP A 73 -29.56 -21.95 3.71
C ASP A 73 -28.57 -23.04 4.19
N PHE A 74 -28.96 -24.31 4.05
CA PHE A 74 -28.06 -25.44 4.29
C PHE A 74 -27.10 -25.68 3.12
N LYS A 75 -25.87 -26.13 3.41
CA LYS A 75 -24.83 -26.42 2.41
C LYS A 75 -24.26 -27.83 2.56
N ALA A 76 -24.35 -28.59 1.47
CA ALA A 76 -23.75 -29.92 1.38
C ALA A 76 -22.33 -29.83 0.81
N ARG A 77 -21.36 -30.35 1.56
CA ARG A 77 -19.93 -30.33 1.24
C ARG A 77 -19.46 -31.77 1.06
N PHE A 78 -18.73 -32.07 -0.01
CA PHE A 78 -18.29 -33.44 -0.33
C PHE A 78 -16.79 -33.59 -0.11
N THR A 79 -16.38 -34.71 0.49
CA THR A 79 -14.99 -35.06 0.82
C THR A 79 -14.64 -36.45 0.31
N ASN A 80 -13.33 -36.75 0.25
CA ASN A 80 -12.82 -38.10 -0.01
C ASN A 80 -13.25 -38.67 -1.38
N LEU A 81 -13.11 -37.86 -2.42
CA LEU A 81 -13.28 -38.28 -3.81
C LEU A 81 -12.25 -39.36 -4.19
N PRO A 82 -12.57 -40.27 -5.12
CA PRO A 82 -11.67 -41.32 -5.56
C PRO A 82 -10.42 -40.76 -6.25
N GLU A 83 -9.29 -41.45 -6.13
CA GLU A 83 -8.00 -41.02 -6.70
C GLU A 83 -8.05 -40.80 -8.23
N SER A 84 -8.94 -41.48 -8.94
CA SER A 84 -9.18 -41.28 -10.38
C SER A 84 -9.59 -39.85 -10.72
N GLN A 85 -10.12 -39.12 -9.74
CA GLN A 85 -10.61 -37.76 -9.87
C GLN A 85 -9.56 -36.70 -9.46
N TYR A 86 -8.38 -37.14 -9.02
CA TYR A 86 -7.24 -36.27 -8.79
C TYR A 86 -6.66 -35.77 -10.11
N ILE A 87 -6.55 -34.45 -10.25
CA ILE A 87 -5.94 -33.85 -11.43
C ILE A 87 -4.91 -32.79 -11.00
N ALA A 88 -3.67 -32.94 -11.47
CA ALA A 88 -2.68 -31.88 -11.38
C ALA A 88 -3.16 -30.64 -12.14
N ILE A 89 -2.93 -29.44 -11.60
CA ILE A 89 -3.39 -28.16 -12.17
C ILE A 89 -2.98 -28.02 -13.66
N ARG A 90 -1.83 -28.56 -14.03
CA ARG A 90 -1.30 -28.56 -15.39
C ARG A 90 -2.06 -29.44 -16.37
N ASN A 91 -2.68 -30.50 -15.89
CA ASN A 91 -3.39 -31.49 -16.70
C ASN A 91 -4.86 -31.13 -16.90
N ILE A 92 -5.34 -30.03 -16.31
CA ILE A 92 -6.69 -29.53 -16.57
C ILE A 92 -6.83 -29.14 -18.05
N ARG A 93 -7.88 -29.67 -18.69
CA ARG A 93 -8.23 -29.57 -20.11
C ARG A 93 -9.74 -29.41 -20.24
N SER A 94 -10.23 -29.18 -21.46
CA SER A 94 -11.66 -29.03 -21.75
C SER A 94 -12.53 -30.23 -21.36
N ALA A 95 -11.97 -31.46 -21.35
CA ALA A 95 -12.69 -32.67 -20.95
C ALA A 95 -13.14 -32.69 -19.48
N HIS A 96 -12.57 -31.79 -18.67
CA HIS A 96 -12.79 -31.69 -17.24
C HIS A 96 -13.79 -30.58 -16.87
N LEU A 97 -14.32 -29.85 -17.85
CA LEU A 97 -15.30 -28.80 -17.64
C LEU A 97 -16.62 -29.39 -17.13
N GLY A 98 -17.21 -28.76 -16.12
CA GLY A 98 -18.50 -29.16 -15.53
C GLY A 98 -18.41 -30.32 -14.53
N LYS A 99 -17.31 -31.08 -14.53
CA LYS A 99 -17.13 -32.25 -13.65
C LYS A 99 -16.63 -31.89 -12.25
N MET A 100 -17.00 -32.71 -11.27
CA MET A 100 -16.56 -32.55 -9.88
C MET A 100 -15.17 -33.14 -9.70
N MET A 101 -14.17 -32.35 -9.33
CA MET A 101 -12.80 -32.82 -9.20
C MET A 101 -12.10 -32.33 -7.96
N TYR A 102 -10.93 -32.90 -7.65
CA TYR A 102 -10.07 -32.32 -6.64
C TYR A 102 -8.65 -32.08 -7.14
N ILE A 103 -8.09 -30.99 -6.65
CA ILE A 103 -6.74 -30.53 -6.96
C ILE A 103 -6.00 -30.24 -5.67
N GLU A 104 -4.68 -30.38 -5.71
CA GLU A 104 -3.81 -30.03 -4.60
C GLU A 104 -2.83 -28.95 -5.04
N GLY A 105 -2.59 -27.98 -4.16
CA GLY A 105 -1.66 -26.90 -4.44
C GLY A 105 -1.41 -26.02 -3.23
N ILE A 106 -0.46 -25.11 -3.39
CA ILE A 106 -0.09 -24.10 -2.40
C ILE A 106 -0.84 -22.81 -2.72
N VAL A 107 -1.46 -22.19 -1.71
CA VAL A 107 -2.11 -20.88 -1.88
C VAL A 107 -1.05 -19.82 -2.11
N ARG A 108 -0.98 -19.25 -3.32
CA ARG A 108 -0.04 -18.17 -3.65
C ARG A 108 -0.62 -16.79 -3.34
N GLN A 109 -1.90 -16.61 -3.65
CA GLN A 109 -2.59 -15.34 -3.53
C GLN A 109 -3.97 -15.54 -2.92
N SER A 110 -4.33 -14.70 -1.95
CA SER A 110 -5.67 -14.64 -1.37
C SER A 110 -6.23 -13.23 -1.54
N SER A 111 -7.41 -13.11 -2.13
CA SER A 111 -8.13 -11.84 -2.19
C SER A 111 -8.78 -11.51 -0.84
N ASP A 112 -9.15 -10.25 -0.65
CA ASP A 112 -10.07 -9.89 0.43
C ASP A 112 -11.45 -10.56 0.22
N VAL A 113 -12.12 -10.87 1.32
CA VAL A 113 -13.51 -11.34 1.32
C VAL A 113 -14.42 -10.22 0.87
N ARG A 114 -15.29 -10.49 -0.12
CA ARG A 114 -16.24 -9.51 -0.65
C ARG A 114 -17.61 -10.13 -0.89
N PRO A 115 -18.70 -9.38 -0.65
CA PRO A 115 -20.04 -9.85 -0.96
C PRO A 115 -20.26 -9.89 -2.47
N GLN A 116 -20.66 -11.05 -2.97
CA GLN A 116 -21.08 -11.33 -4.33
C GLN A 116 -22.60 -11.53 -4.37
N VAL A 117 -23.26 -11.01 -5.41
CA VAL A 117 -24.71 -11.19 -5.57
C VAL A 117 -24.97 -12.57 -6.18
N THR A 118 -25.74 -13.42 -5.50
CA THR A 118 -26.19 -14.72 -6.03
C THR A 118 -27.58 -14.62 -6.64
N SER A 119 -28.45 -13.81 -6.04
CA SER A 119 -29.85 -13.64 -6.44
C SER A 119 -30.21 -12.15 -6.41
N ALA A 120 -30.96 -11.70 -7.41
CA ALA A 120 -31.51 -10.34 -7.44
C ALA A 120 -33.00 -10.36 -7.75
N LYS A 121 -33.80 -9.66 -6.93
CA LYS A 121 -35.24 -9.48 -7.13
C LYS A 121 -35.50 -8.13 -7.79
N PHE A 122 -36.28 -8.16 -8.85
CA PHE A 122 -36.61 -7.02 -9.69
C PHE A 122 -38.12 -6.80 -9.74
N GLU A 123 -38.58 -5.58 -9.58
CA GLU A 123 -39.96 -5.17 -9.74
C GLU A 123 -40.20 -4.60 -11.14
N CYS A 124 -41.27 -5.04 -11.80
CA CYS A 124 -41.74 -4.41 -13.02
C CYS A 124 -42.50 -3.12 -12.69
N PRO A 125 -42.06 -1.94 -13.16
CA PRO A 125 -42.72 -0.68 -12.83
C PRO A 125 -44.11 -0.51 -13.47
N SER A 126 -44.55 -1.42 -14.35
CA SER A 126 -45.89 -1.37 -14.97
C SER A 126 -46.93 -2.23 -14.28
N CYS A 127 -46.53 -3.37 -13.72
CA CYS A 127 -47.49 -4.32 -13.15
C CYS A 127 -47.17 -4.71 -11.71
N GLY A 128 -46.09 -4.19 -11.12
CA GLY A 128 -45.64 -4.54 -9.77
C GLY A 128 -45.14 -5.98 -9.62
N ASN A 129 -45.04 -6.75 -10.72
CA ASN A 129 -44.61 -8.14 -10.64
C ASN A 129 -43.15 -8.23 -10.21
N THR A 130 -42.87 -9.12 -9.24
CA THR A 130 -41.53 -9.36 -8.72
C THR A 130 -40.91 -10.54 -9.46
N ILE A 131 -39.73 -10.32 -10.05
CA ILE A 131 -38.97 -11.28 -10.83
C ILE A 131 -37.65 -11.53 -10.11
N SER A 132 -37.45 -12.72 -9.58
CA SER A 132 -36.15 -13.17 -9.08
C SER A 132 -35.31 -13.70 -10.24
N ILE A 133 -34.06 -13.24 -10.35
CA ILE A 133 -33.08 -13.74 -11.32
C ILE A 133 -31.82 -14.13 -10.56
N LEU A 134 -31.39 -15.38 -10.76
CA LEU A 134 -30.10 -15.86 -10.32
C LEU A 134 -28.98 -15.19 -11.13
N GLN A 135 -27.99 -14.66 -10.44
CA GLN A 135 -26.88 -13.88 -10.97
C GLN A 135 -25.63 -14.78 -11.10
N ILE A 136 -25.71 -15.79 -11.98
CA ILE A 136 -24.64 -16.80 -12.15
C ILE A 136 -23.48 -16.26 -12.98
N GLU A 137 -23.74 -15.27 -13.84
CA GLU A 137 -22.76 -14.70 -14.76
C GLU A 137 -21.94 -13.55 -14.12
N THR A 138 -20.74 -13.30 -14.65
CA THR A 138 -19.87 -12.16 -14.25
C THR A 138 -20.49 -10.78 -14.51
N LYS A 139 -21.52 -10.70 -15.37
CA LYS A 139 -22.28 -9.48 -15.61
C LYS A 139 -23.60 -9.53 -14.86
N PHE A 140 -23.89 -8.45 -14.15
CA PHE A 140 -25.18 -8.24 -13.50
C PHE A 140 -26.29 -8.24 -14.55
N LYS A 141 -27.16 -9.24 -14.49
CA LYS A 141 -28.21 -9.52 -15.47
C LYS A 141 -29.54 -8.99 -14.97
N GLU A 142 -30.13 -8.08 -15.75
CA GLU A 142 -31.49 -7.60 -15.52
C GLU A 142 -32.49 -8.44 -16.32
N PRO A 143 -33.76 -8.52 -15.88
CA PRO A 143 -34.80 -9.17 -16.65
C PRO A 143 -34.93 -8.50 -18.02
N THR A 144 -34.98 -9.28 -19.09
CA THR A 144 -35.16 -8.75 -20.45
C THR A 144 -36.63 -8.43 -20.72
N ARG A 145 -37.55 -9.23 -20.16
CA ARG A 145 -38.99 -9.09 -20.38
C ARG A 145 -39.79 -9.53 -19.14
N CYS A 146 -40.86 -8.80 -18.86
CA CYS A 146 -41.86 -9.17 -17.86
C CYS A 146 -42.99 -9.98 -18.51
N THR A 147 -43.70 -10.77 -17.71
CA THR A 147 -44.93 -11.48 -18.10
C THR A 147 -46.00 -10.53 -18.66
N CYS A 148 -46.04 -9.27 -18.21
CA CYS A 148 -46.95 -8.24 -18.74
C CYS A 148 -46.51 -7.63 -20.09
N GLY A 149 -45.42 -8.12 -20.69
CA GLY A 149 -44.94 -7.66 -22.00
C GLY A 149 -43.93 -6.49 -21.96
N ARG A 150 -43.75 -5.81 -20.82
CA ARG A 150 -42.76 -4.72 -20.68
C ARG A 150 -41.33 -5.24 -20.83
N ARG A 151 -40.51 -4.48 -21.57
CA ARG A 151 -39.08 -4.76 -21.80
C ARG A 151 -38.22 -3.65 -21.18
N GLY A 152 -37.18 -4.06 -20.45
CA GLY A 152 -36.17 -3.18 -19.86
C GLY A 152 -36.64 -2.26 -18.72
N LYS A 153 -35.66 -1.67 -18.01
CA LYS A 153 -35.83 -0.75 -16.88
C LYS A 153 -36.64 -1.34 -15.72
N PHE A 154 -36.21 -2.50 -15.25
CA PHE A 154 -36.76 -3.09 -14.03
C PHE A 154 -36.17 -2.40 -12.80
N ARG A 155 -36.99 -2.20 -11.77
CA ARG A 155 -36.52 -1.61 -10.52
C ARG A 155 -35.95 -2.73 -9.66
N LEU A 156 -34.69 -2.61 -9.27
CA LEU A 156 -34.12 -3.55 -8.30
C LEU A 156 -34.79 -3.36 -6.93
N LEU A 157 -35.34 -4.44 -6.36
CA LEU A 157 -35.92 -4.47 -5.00
C LEU A 157 -34.89 -4.92 -3.97
N SER A 158 -34.36 -6.14 -4.14
CA SER A 158 -33.43 -6.75 -3.20
C SER A 158 -32.34 -7.53 -3.93
N LYS A 159 -31.22 -7.71 -3.26
CA LYS A 159 -30.13 -8.58 -3.69
C LYS A 159 -29.77 -9.47 -2.52
N ASP A 160 -29.65 -10.76 -2.79
CA ASP A 160 -29.10 -11.72 -1.85
C ASP A 160 -27.59 -11.75 -2.10
N LEU A 161 -26.84 -11.40 -1.05
CA LEU A 161 -25.40 -11.27 -1.08
C LEU A 161 -24.78 -12.41 -0.29
N VAL A 162 -23.75 -13.01 -0.86
CA VAL A 162 -22.97 -14.10 -0.29
C VAL A 162 -21.52 -13.68 -0.26
N ASP A 163 -20.84 -13.91 0.86
CA ASP A 163 -19.41 -13.64 0.94
C ASP A 163 -18.62 -14.58 0.03
N ALA A 164 -17.75 -14.01 -0.78
CA ALA A 164 -16.92 -14.73 -1.73
C ALA A 164 -15.47 -14.28 -1.62
N GLN A 165 -14.56 -15.23 -1.83
CA GLN A 165 -13.13 -15.00 -1.84
C GLN A 165 -12.50 -15.74 -3.00
N ARG A 166 -11.50 -15.13 -3.64
CA ARG A 166 -10.70 -15.78 -4.67
C ARG A 166 -9.34 -16.17 -4.11
N LEU A 167 -8.99 -17.43 -4.28
CA LEU A 167 -7.64 -17.96 -4.08
C LEU A 167 -6.98 -18.23 -5.42
N VAL A 168 -5.66 -18.10 -5.48
CA VAL A 168 -4.85 -18.59 -6.60
C VAL A 168 -3.95 -19.70 -6.06
N LEU A 169 -4.22 -20.92 -6.50
CA LEU A 169 -3.40 -22.08 -6.18
C LEU A 169 -2.27 -22.23 -7.19
N GLU A 170 -1.11 -22.61 -6.69
CA GLU A 170 0.07 -22.97 -7.45
C GLU A 170 0.41 -24.44 -7.20
N GLU A 171 0.89 -25.14 -8.23
CA GLU A 171 1.36 -26.52 -8.08
C GLU A 171 2.50 -26.60 -7.06
N SER A 172 2.48 -27.68 -6.26
CA SER A 172 3.58 -27.99 -5.35
C SER A 172 4.87 -28.24 -6.15
N PRO A 173 6.00 -27.60 -5.78
CA PRO A 173 7.26 -27.79 -6.50
C PRO A 173 7.79 -29.24 -6.46
N GLU A 174 7.38 -30.04 -5.47
CA GLU A 174 7.70 -31.46 -5.35
C GLU A 174 7.12 -32.32 -6.48
N ALA A 175 5.96 -31.91 -7.03
CA ALA A 175 5.31 -32.60 -8.13
C ALA A 175 5.87 -32.20 -9.52
N LEU A 176 6.86 -31.30 -9.56
CA LEU A 176 7.45 -30.81 -10.81
C LEU A 176 8.73 -31.57 -11.13
N GLU A 177 8.78 -32.19 -12.30
CA GLU A 177 9.99 -32.78 -12.85
C GLU A 177 10.75 -31.76 -13.70
N GLY A 178 12.09 -31.77 -13.65
CA GLY A 178 12.91 -31.11 -14.68
C GLY A 178 12.93 -29.58 -14.74
N GLY A 179 12.63 -28.85 -13.66
CA GLY A 179 12.76 -27.38 -13.63
C GLY A 179 11.67 -26.63 -14.43
N GLU A 180 10.55 -27.30 -14.69
CA GLU A 180 9.39 -26.70 -15.33
C GLU A 180 8.74 -25.61 -14.46
N GLN A 181 8.05 -24.67 -15.11
CA GLN A 181 7.35 -23.60 -14.39
C GLN A 181 6.03 -24.13 -13.78
N PRO A 182 5.78 -23.89 -12.48
CA PRO A 182 4.52 -24.27 -11.86
C PRO A 182 3.35 -23.52 -12.52
N LYS A 183 2.28 -24.26 -12.83
CA LYS A 183 1.04 -23.64 -13.29
C LYS A 183 0.18 -23.19 -12.12
N ARG A 184 -0.75 -22.28 -12.41
CA ARG A 184 -1.64 -21.66 -11.43
C ARG A 184 -3.09 -21.83 -11.85
N LEU A 185 -3.98 -22.00 -10.88
CA LEU A 185 -5.43 -22.02 -11.09
C LEU A 185 -6.12 -21.10 -10.08
N SER A 186 -7.11 -20.34 -10.55
CA SER A 186 -7.97 -19.57 -9.65
C SER A 186 -9.12 -20.41 -9.11
N VAL A 187 -9.29 -20.37 -7.79
CA VAL A 187 -10.34 -21.04 -7.06
C VAL A 187 -11.24 -20.01 -6.39
N PHE A 188 -12.55 -20.17 -6.49
CA PHE A 188 -13.53 -19.36 -5.78
C PHE A 188 -14.08 -20.09 -4.57
N LEU A 189 -13.99 -19.44 -3.42
CA LEU A 189 -14.61 -19.84 -2.17
C LEU A 189 -15.86 -18.99 -1.94
N LYS A 190 -16.90 -19.59 -1.37
CA LYS A 190 -18.19 -18.93 -1.06
C LYS A 190 -18.64 -19.33 0.34
N GLU A 191 -19.39 -18.43 0.99
CA GLU A 191 -20.12 -18.68 2.24
C GLU A 191 -19.22 -19.17 3.39
N ASP A 192 -19.47 -20.36 3.93
CA ASP A 192 -18.77 -20.98 5.06
C ASP A 192 -17.27 -21.19 4.82
N LEU A 193 -16.86 -21.41 3.57
CA LEU A 193 -15.45 -21.58 3.20
C LEU A 193 -14.63 -20.30 3.42
N VAL A 194 -15.32 -19.16 3.57
CA VAL A 194 -14.74 -17.83 3.74
C VAL A 194 -14.84 -17.37 5.21
N GLU A 195 -15.30 -18.22 6.12
CA GLU A 195 -15.33 -17.89 7.54
C GLU A 195 -13.93 -17.56 8.09
N PRO A 196 -13.83 -16.68 9.11
CA PRO A 196 -12.54 -16.30 9.70
C PRO A 196 -11.69 -17.47 10.21
N LYS A 197 -12.32 -18.60 10.55
CA LYS A 197 -11.60 -19.82 10.95
C LYS A 197 -10.93 -20.50 9.76
N MET A 198 -11.63 -20.58 8.62
CA MET A 198 -11.13 -21.17 7.39
C MET A 198 -10.13 -20.24 6.71
N GLU A 199 -10.38 -18.93 6.71
CA GLU A 199 -9.47 -17.91 6.17
C GLU A 199 -8.08 -17.99 6.81
N ARG A 200 -7.98 -18.26 8.12
CA ARG A 200 -6.70 -18.47 8.80
C ARG A 200 -5.94 -19.69 8.31
N LYS A 201 -6.65 -20.74 7.89
CA LYS A 201 -6.06 -21.98 7.38
C LYS A 201 -5.71 -21.88 5.89
N THR A 202 -6.45 -21.07 5.13
CA THR A 202 -6.24 -20.83 3.69
C THR A 202 -5.36 -19.62 3.41
N THR A 203 -4.51 -19.23 4.37
CA THR A 203 -3.58 -18.12 4.19
C THR A 203 -2.56 -18.43 3.09
N PRO A 204 -2.04 -17.39 2.39
CA PRO A 204 -0.98 -17.59 1.41
C PRO A 204 0.23 -18.31 2.01
N GLY A 205 0.65 -19.41 1.40
CA GLY A 205 1.68 -20.33 1.88
C GLY A 205 1.16 -21.69 2.36
N SER A 206 -0.14 -21.81 2.68
CA SER A 206 -0.73 -23.09 3.08
C SER A 206 -0.88 -24.04 1.88
N LYS A 207 -0.64 -25.33 2.11
CA LYS A 207 -0.96 -26.40 1.15
C LYS A 207 -2.41 -26.82 1.39
N VAL A 208 -3.21 -26.84 0.32
CA VAL A 208 -4.65 -27.10 0.40
C VAL A 208 -5.06 -28.07 -0.69
N ARG A 209 -6.01 -28.93 -0.35
CA ARG A 209 -6.78 -29.75 -1.29
C ARG A 209 -8.13 -29.10 -1.50
N VAL A 210 -8.46 -28.82 -2.75
CA VAL A 210 -9.72 -28.19 -3.12
C VAL A 210 -10.55 -29.18 -3.93
N TYR A 211 -11.77 -29.43 -3.47
CA TYR A 211 -12.80 -30.20 -4.14
C TYR A 211 -13.79 -29.24 -4.77
N GLY A 212 -14.11 -29.39 -6.05
CA GLY A 212 -14.93 -28.41 -6.75
C GLY A 212 -15.06 -28.66 -8.24
N ILE A 213 -15.75 -27.74 -8.90
CA ILE A 213 -16.18 -27.89 -10.29
C ILE A 213 -15.35 -26.96 -11.17
N VAL A 214 -14.79 -27.47 -12.26
CA VAL A 214 -14.07 -26.62 -13.21
C VAL A 214 -15.05 -25.89 -14.12
N LYS A 215 -14.98 -24.56 -14.11
CA LYS A 215 -15.81 -23.64 -14.90
C LYS A 215 -14.95 -22.81 -15.84
N GLU A 216 -15.51 -22.46 -16.99
CA GLU A 216 -14.89 -21.55 -17.92
C GLU A 216 -15.25 -20.09 -17.63
N VAL A 217 -14.30 -19.19 -17.86
CA VAL A 217 -14.46 -17.75 -17.64
C VAL A 217 -14.16 -16.99 -18.92
N PRO A 218 -15.08 -16.16 -19.41
CA PRO A 218 -14.81 -15.38 -20.61
C PRO A 218 -13.77 -14.30 -20.35
N ILE A 219 -12.71 -14.26 -21.16
CA ILE A 219 -11.70 -13.19 -21.09
C ILE A 219 -12.24 -11.95 -21.80
N ILE A 220 -12.36 -10.84 -21.08
CA ILE A 220 -12.82 -9.56 -21.63
C ILE A 220 -11.61 -8.78 -22.14
N LEU A 221 -11.57 -8.48 -23.45
CA LEU A 221 -10.51 -7.70 -24.06
C LEU A 221 -10.60 -6.22 -23.63
N ARG A 222 -9.49 -5.47 -23.77
CA ARG A 222 -9.46 -4.02 -23.47
C ARG A 222 -10.50 -3.19 -24.24
N THR A 223 -10.97 -3.71 -25.37
CA THR A 223 -12.03 -3.13 -26.22
C THR A 223 -13.45 -3.42 -25.71
N GLY A 224 -13.60 -4.23 -24.66
CA GLY A 224 -14.88 -4.66 -24.10
C GLY A 224 -15.52 -5.85 -24.82
N ALA A 225 -14.92 -6.33 -25.92
CA ALA A 225 -15.35 -7.54 -26.63
C ALA A 225 -14.92 -8.81 -25.86
N GLN A 226 -15.75 -9.84 -25.93
CA GLN A 226 -15.40 -11.17 -25.41
C GLN A 226 -14.36 -11.82 -26.34
N SER A 227 -13.32 -12.40 -25.74
CA SER A 227 -12.35 -13.21 -26.47
C SER A 227 -12.95 -14.57 -26.85
N ILE A 228 -12.43 -15.17 -27.92
CA ILE A 228 -12.68 -16.58 -28.26
C ILE A 228 -11.98 -17.50 -27.24
N ARG A 229 -10.95 -16.99 -26.55
CA ARG A 229 -10.24 -17.73 -25.50
C ARG A 229 -10.94 -17.54 -24.15
N TYR A 230 -11.18 -18.67 -23.50
CA TYR A 230 -11.69 -18.74 -22.13
C TYR A 230 -10.54 -19.07 -21.18
N ASP A 231 -10.62 -18.55 -19.97
CA ASP A 231 -9.77 -18.95 -18.86
C ASP A 231 -10.48 -20.03 -18.04
N LEU A 232 -9.73 -20.84 -17.30
CA LEU A 232 -10.29 -21.89 -16.45
C LEU A 232 -10.27 -21.45 -14.99
N MET A 233 -11.38 -21.65 -14.29
CA MET A 233 -11.47 -21.45 -12.85
C MET A 233 -12.11 -22.66 -12.20
N MET A 234 -11.91 -22.82 -10.90
CA MET A 234 -12.57 -23.84 -10.11
C MET A 234 -13.51 -23.19 -9.10
N ASP A 235 -14.77 -23.61 -9.10
CA ASP A 235 -15.76 -23.25 -8.09
C ASP A 235 -15.66 -24.28 -6.97
N SER A 236 -15.18 -23.86 -5.79
CA SER A 236 -14.90 -24.78 -4.69
C SER A 236 -16.20 -25.21 -4.04
N ASN A 237 -16.39 -26.52 -3.92
CA ASN A 237 -17.37 -27.07 -3.01
C ASN A 237 -16.79 -27.23 -1.61
N TYR A 238 -15.58 -27.78 -1.46
CA TYR A 238 -14.96 -27.99 -0.15
C TYR A 238 -13.45 -27.76 -0.23
N ILE A 239 -12.88 -27.22 0.86
CA ILE A 239 -11.44 -27.01 0.98
C ILE A 239 -10.92 -27.72 2.24
N GLU A 240 -9.93 -28.56 2.03
CA GLU A 240 -9.26 -29.32 3.07
C GLU A 240 -7.83 -28.79 3.18
N PRO A 241 -7.47 -28.10 4.28
CA PRO A 241 -6.10 -27.66 4.48
C PRO A 241 -5.23 -28.88 4.80
N ILE A 242 -4.29 -29.18 3.91
CA ILE A 242 -3.24 -30.16 4.11
C ILE A 242 -2.08 -29.42 4.79
N ASP A 243 -2.30 -28.98 6.03
CA ASP A 243 -1.16 -28.57 6.84
C ASP A 243 -0.42 -29.85 7.21
N GLU A 244 0.54 -30.26 6.38
CA GLU A 244 1.59 -31.21 6.74
C GLU A 244 2.34 -30.63 7.93
N THR A 245 1.81 -30.88 9.12
CA THR A 245 2.65 -31.04 10.29
C THR A 245 3.47 -32.29 10.05
N TYR A 246 4.78 -32.24 10.32
CA TYR A 246 5.71 -33.37 10.25
C TYR A 246 5.27 -34.66 11.02
N GLN A 247 4.10 -34.61 11.66
CA GLN A 247 3.44 -35.65 12.44
C GLN A 247 2.60 -36.61 11.57
N ASP A 248 2.32 -36.27 10.31
CA ASP A 248 1.43 -37.07 9.43
C ASP A 248 2.18 -38.07 8.53
N ILE A 249 3.52 -38.19 8.67
CA ILE A 249 4.26 -39.30 8.03
C ILE A 249 3.97 -40.55 8.86
N GLU A 250 3.07 -41.39 8.38
CA GLU A 250 2.85 -42.73 8.95
C GLU A 250 4.07 -43.61 8.64
N ILE A 251 4.94 -43.80 9.65
CA ILE A 251 6.11 -44.67 9.53
C ILE A 251 5.65 -46.12 9.66
N ASN A 252 5.95 -46.94 8.66
CA ASN A 252 5.64 -48.35 8.74
C ASN A 252 6.51 -49.06 9.80
N PRO A 253 6.03 -50.14 10.43
CA PRO A 253 6.83 -50.89 11.42
C PRO A 253 8.12 -51.49 10.85
N GLU A 254 8.23 -51.65 9.53
CA GLU A 254 9.45 -52.08 8.84
C GLU A 254 10.45 -50.93 8.71
N GLU A 255 10.00 -49.75 8.31
CA GLU A 255 10.81 -48.53 8.23
C GLU A 255 11.33 -48.12 9.60
N GLU A 256 10.52 -48.26 10.66
CA GLU A 256 10.94 -48.00 12.03
C GLU A 256 12.12 -48.89 12.43
N LYS A 257 12.10 -50.18 12.05
CA LYS A 257 13.22 -51.10 12.30
C LYS A 257 14.46 -50.69 11.54
N GLU A 258 14.34 -50.30 10.28
CA GLU A 258 15.48 -49.82 9.49
C GLU A 258 16.09 -48.55 10.11
N ILE A 259 15.27 -47.61 10.56
CA ILE A 259 15.74 -46.39 11.24
C ILE A 259 16.45 -46.74 12.54
N LEU A 260 15.91 -47.68 13.33
CA LEU A 260 16.54 -48.14 14.57
C LEU A 260 17.85 -48.88 14.30
N ASP A 261 17.93 -49.71 13.27
CA ASP A 261 19.15 -50.42 12.91
C ASP A 261 20.23 -49.48 12.35
N LEU A 262 19.81 -48.47 11.57
CA LEU A 262 20.69 -47.37 11.18
C LEU A 262 21.20 -46.64 12.42
N SER A 263 20.34 -46.27 13.38
CA SER A 263 20.75 -45.52 14.57
C SER A 263 21.82 -46.20 15.43
N LYS A 264 21.94 -47.53 15.37
CA LYS A 264 22.93 -48.32 16.12
C LYS A 264 24.33 -48.26 15.53
N ASN A 265 24.48 -47.81 14.28
CA ASN A 265 25.76 -47.81 13.60
C ASN A 265 26.60 -46.59 14.03
N GLU A 266 27.83 -46.80 14.50
CA GLU A 266 28.68 -45.74 15.04
C GLU A 266 29.12 -44.71 13.98
N ARG A 267 29.07 -45.06 12.69
CA ARG A 267 29.48 -44.18 11.57
C ARG A 267 28.33 -43.46 10.86
N VAL A 268 27.14 -43.46 11.43
CA VAL A 268 25.95 -42.84 10.83
C VAL A 268 26.14 -41.35 10.59
N TYR A 269 26.81 -40.67 11.53
CA TYR A 269 27.07 -39.24 11.44
C TYR A 269 27.90 -38.88 10.19
N GLU A 270 29.02 -39.57 9.99
CA GLU A 270 29.88 -39.41 8.81
C GLU A 270 29.16 -39.80 7.53
N GLY A 271 28.35 -40.87 7.56
CA GLY A 271 27.53 -41.30 6.43
C GLY A 271 26.53 -40.24 5.96
N PHE A 272 25.87 -39.55 6.89
CA PHE A 272 24.96 -38.45 6.54
C PHE A 272 25.69 -37.24 5.93
N ILE A 273 26.85 -36.87 6.47
CA ILE A 273 27.67 -35.77 5.93
C ILE A 273 28.08 -36.08 4.49
N GLN A 274 28.55 -37.31 4.23
CA GLN A 274 28.93 -37.74 2.89
C GLN A 274 27.75 -37.84 1.91
N SER A 275 26.53 -38.05 2.43
CA SER A 275 25.30 -38.13 1.63
C SER A 275 24.81 -36.76 1.15
N ILE A 276 25.22 -35.66 1.79
CA ILE A 276 24.88 -34.30 1.34
C ILE A 276 25.76 -33.92 0.16
N ALA A 277 25.12 -33.66 -0.99
CA ALA A 277 25.75 -33.25 -2.24
C ALA A 277 26.98 -34.11 -2.61
N PRO A 278 26.79 -35.41 -2.92
CA PRO A 278 27.89 -36.35 -3.17
C PRO A 278 28.73 -35.97 -4.40
N SER A 279 28.20 -35.13 -5.30
CA SER A 279 28.91 -34.60 -6.46
C SER A 279 30.04 -33.63 -6.11
N ILE A 280 30.06 -33.07 -4.89
CA ILE A 280 31.08 -32.11 -4.44
C ILE A 280 32.03 -32.83 -3.50
N TYR A 281 33.31 -32.91 -3.89
CA TYR A 281 34.36 -33.49 -3.07
C TYR A 281 34.84 -32.49 -2.01
N GLY A 282 35.03 -32.96 -0.77
CA GLY A 282 35.44 -32.14 0.38
C GLY A 282 34.32 -31.28 0.97
N HIS A 283 34.71 -30.22 1.69
CA HIS A 283 33.82 -29.32 2.43
C HIS A 283 32.97 -30.02 3.50
N ASP A 284 33.53 -31.01 4.18
CA ASP A 284 32.83 -31.82 5.18
C ASP A 284 32.21 -30.95 6.30
N ASP A 285 32.94 -29.95 6.81
CA ASP A 285 32.43 -29.00 7.80
C ASP A 285 31.21 -28.20 7.32
N ILE A 286 31.17 -27.83 6.02
CA ILE A 286 30.04 -27.09 5.43
C ILE A 286 28.84 -28.02 5.27
N LYS A 287 29.08 -29.26 4.82
CA LYS A 287 28.04 -30.28 4.69
C LYS A 287 27.46 -30.65 6.05
N GLU A 288 28.30 -30.76 7.08
CA GLU A 288 27.89 -30.94 8.47
C GLU A 288 26.99 -29.79 8.96
N ALA A 289 27.38 -28.53 8.72
CA ALA A 289 26.55 -27.39 9.08
C ALA A 289 25.18 -27.42 8.38
N ILE A 290 25.13 -27.76 7.09
CA ILE A 290 23.88 -27.93 6.33
C ILE A 290 23.04 -29.08 6.90
N LEU A 291 23.65 -30.21 7.27
CA LEU A 291 22.96 -31.34 7.90
C LEU A 291 22.27 -30.90 9.19
N LEU A 292 22.99 -30.18 10.05
CA LEU A 292 22.44 -29.67 11.31
C LEU A 292 21.29 -28.69 11.08
N GLN A 293 21.35 -27.89 10.01
CA GLN A 293 20.24 -27.01 9.63
C GLN A 293 19.01 -27.78 9.13
N LEU A 294 19.22 -28.84 8.34
CA LEU A 294 18.16 -29.71 7.83
C LEU A 294 17.43 -30.47 8.94
N MET A 295 18.17 -30.95 9.94
CA MET A 295 17.60 -31.63 11.12
C MET A 295 16.84 -30.64 12.04
N GLY A 296 17.12 -29.34 11.93
CA GLY A 296 16.44 -28.27 12.63
C GLY A 296 16.81 -28.17 14.12
N GLY A 297 16.67 -26.98 14.71
CA GLY A 297 16.89 -26.78 16.14
C GLY A 297 15.60 -26.82 16.96
N VAL A 298 15.70 -27.32 18.19
CA VAL A 298 14.57 -27.44 19.12
C VAL A 298 14.22 -26.08 19.71
N ARG A 299 12.97 -25.65 19.54
CA ARG A 299 12.44 -24.45 20.21
C ARG A 299 12.25 -24.75 21.70
N LYS A 300 12.83 -23.92 22.57
CA LYS A 300 12.72 -24.07 24.03
C LYS A 300 11.87 -22.96 24.61
N GLN A 301 10.78 -23.32 25.28
CA GLN A 301 9.99 -22.37 26.05
C GLN A 301 10.55 -22.31 27.48
N LYS A 302 10.90 -21.12 27.94
CA LYS A 302 11.31 -20.89 29.33
C LYS A 302 10.09 -20.74 30.22
N GLU A 303 10.25 -20.98 31.51
CA GLU A 303 9.19 -20.84 32.52
C GLU A 303 8.56 -19.43 32.53
N ASP A 304 9.34 -18.40 32.15
CA ASP A 304 8.91 -17.00 32.03
C ASP A 304 8.03 -16.70 30.79
N GLY A 305 7.66 -17.72 29.99
CA GLY A 305 6.85 -17.56 28.77
C GLY A 305 7.63 -17.05 27.55
N THR A 306 8.92 -16.71 27.71
CA THR A 306 9.80 -16.38 26.58
C THR A 306 10.18 -17.64 25.81
N THR A 307 10.12 -17.57 24.48
CA THR A 307 10.54 -18.68 23.61
C THR A 307 11.93 -18.39 23.07
N THR A 308 12.83 -19.36 23.23
CA THR A 308 14.17 -19.30 22.63
C THR A 308 14.08 -19.92 21.24
N ARG A 309 14.63 -19.21 20.27
CA ARG A 309 14.62 -19.60 18.87
C ARG A 309 15.36 -20.92 18.63
N GLY A 310 14.77 -21.78 17.80
CA GLY A 310 15.38 -23.01 17.31
C GLY A 310 15.84 -22.95 15.84
N ASP A 311 15.48 -21.93 15.06
CA ASP A 311 15.92 -21.89 13.66
C ASP A 311 17.40 -21.46 13.53
N ILE A 312 18.12 -22.15 12.66
CA ILE A 312 19.54 -21.93 12.39
C ILE A 312 19.67 -21.17 11.06
N HIS A 313 20.45 -20.09 11.07
CA HIS A 313 20.78 -19.33 9.87
C HIS A 313 22.24 -19.54 9.49
N ILE A 314 22.49 -19.98 8.26
CA ILE A 314 23.83 -20.24 7.73
C ILE A 314 24.08 -19.28 6.55
N LEU A 315 25.27 -18.66 6.53
CA LEU A 315 25.75 -17.85 5.43
C LEU A 315 27.02 -18.47 4.84
N LEU A 316 26.99 -18.84 3.56
CA LEU A 316 28.16 -19.36 2.84
C LEU A 316 28.84 -18.24 2.05
N CYS A 317 29.94 -17.69 2.58
CA CYS A 317 30.76 -16.69 1.90
C CYS A 317 32.04 -17.31 1.34
N GLY A 318 32.51 -16.88 0.17
CA GLY A 318 33.70 -17.44 -0.49
C GLY A 318 33.80 -17.05 -1.96
N ASP A 319 34.78 -17.59 -2.67
CA ASP A 319 35.01 -17.25 -4.07
C ASP A 319 33.90 -17.78 -5.01
N PRO A 320 33.62 -17.07 -6.13
CA PRO A 320 32.80 -17.61 -7.21
C PRO A 320 33.39 -18.94 -7.72
N GLY A 321 32.55 -19.93 -7.99
CA GLY A 321 32.99 -21.24 -8.52
C GLY A 321 33.34 -22.31 -7.46
N SER A 322 33.24 -21.99 -6.17
CA SER A 322 33.42 -22.95 -5.05
C SER A 322 32.25 -23.93 -4.84
N GLY A 323 31.32 -24.06 -5.80
CA GLY A 323 30.19 -25.00 -5.69
C GLY A 323 29.04 -24.56 -4.78
N LYS A 324 29.06 -23.35 -4.21
CA LYS A 324 28.02 -22.83 -3.29
C LYS A 324 26.59 -22.87 -3.85
N SER A 325 26.39 -22.40 -5.08
CA SER A 325 25.06 -22.44 -5.73
C SER A 325 24.58 -23.88 -5.97
N GLN A 326 25.51 -24.81 -6.23
CA GLN A 326 25.19 -26.23 -6.42
C GLN A 326 24.77 -26.88 -5.09
N LEU A 327 25.43 -26.53 -3.98
CA LEU A 327 25.03 -26.95 -2.63
C LEU A 327 23.62 -26.44 -2.31
N LEU A 328 23.35 -25.15 -2.52
CA LEU A 328 22.03 -24.55 -2.28
C LEU A 328 20.93 -25.22 -3.13
N THR A 329 21.22 -25.49 -4.41
CA THR A 329 20.29 -26.18 -5.31
C THR A 329 20.00 -27.62 -4.86
N PHE A 330 21.01 -28.31 -4.33
CA PHE A 330 20.83 -29.65 -3.76
C PHE A 330 19.95 -29.60 -2.52
N VAL A 331 20.22 -28.66 -1.59
CA VAL A 331 19.41 -28.46 -0.38
C VAL A 331 17.96 -28.12 -0.74
N SER A 332 17.74 -27.28 -1.75
CA SER A 332 16.38 -26.93 -2.18
C SER A 332 15.58 -28.10 -2.78
N LYS A 333 16.27 -29.15 -3.24
CA LYS A 333 15.62 -30.39 -3.72
C LYS A 333 15.41 -31.40 -2.60
N LEU A 334 16.30 -31.41 -1.62
CA LEU A 334 16.27 -32.36 -0.50
C LEU A 334 15.26 -31.94 0.58
N ALA A 335 15.20 -30.65 0.91
CA ALA A 335 14.40 -30.15 2.03
C ALA A 335 12.92 -29.98 1.66
N PRO A 336 11.99 -30.41 2.53
CA PRO A 336 10.56 -30.17 2.35
C PRO A 336 10.25 -28.67 2.44
N LYS A 337 9.30 -28.19 1.63
CA LYS A 337 8.92 -26.76 1.58
C LYS A 337 10.10 -25.80 1.34
N ALA A 338 11.08 -26.22 0.53
CA ALA A 338 12.20 -25.38 0.18
C ALA A 338 11.91 -24.46 -1.01
N ARG A 339 12.40 -23.23 -0.95
CA ARG A 339 12.32 -22.27 -2.07
C ARG A 339 13.71 -21.75 -2.41
N PHE A 340 14.06 -21.81 -3.69
CA PHE A 340 15.28 -21.23 -4.22
C PHE A 340 15.00 -19.86 -4.84
N VAL A 341 15.82 -18.88 -4.46
CA VAL A 341 15.66 -17.47 -4.83
C VAL A 341 17.02 -16.90 -5.21
N SER A 342 17.08 -16.16 -6.31
CA SER A 342 18.29 -15.40 -6.68
C SER A 342 18.14 -13.94 -6.24
N GLY A 343 19.14 -13.39 -5.57
CA GLY A 343 19.15 -12.02 -5.04
C GLY A 343 18.97 -10.94 -6.12
N LYS A 344 19.36 -11.21 -7.37
CA LYS A 344 19.16 -10.30 -8.50
C LYS A 344 17.75 -10.37 -9.09
N GLY A 345 17.09 -11.53 -9.00
CA GLY A 345 15.81 -11.81 -9.65
C GLY A 345 14.59 -11.44 -8.80
N THR A 346 14.79 -11.06 -7.54
CA THR A 346 13.70 -11.05 -6.55
C THR A 346 13.69 -9.73 -5.81
N SER A 347 12.65 -8.93 -6.05
CA SER A 347 12.41 -7.70 -5.28
C SER A 347 11.90 -8.06 -3.88
N GLY A 348 11.89 -7.09 -2.97
CA GLY A 348 11.43 -7.26 -1.59
C GLY A 348 9.97 -7.69 -1.54
N ALA A 349 9.19 -7.36 -2.58
CA ALA A 349 7.84 -7.87 -2.78
C ALA A 349 7.79 -9.39 -3.09
N GLY A 350 8.77 -9.89 -3.85
CA GLY A 350 8.89 -11.32 -4.18
C GLY A 350 9.54 -12.16 -3.08
N ILE A 351 10.28 -11.54 -2.15
CA ILE A 351 10.90 -12.23 -1.00
C ILE A 351 9.96 -12.26 0.21
N SER A 352 9.33 -11.12 0.51
CA SER A 352 8.42 -10.96 1.67
C SER A 352 6.98 -11.28 1.28
N ALA A 353 6.03 -10.37 1.51
CA ALA A 353 4.68 -10.46 0.98
C ALA A 353 4.27 -9.11 0.40
N SER A 354 3.44 -9.14 -0.63
CA SER A 354 3.04 -7.94 -1.36
C SER A 354 1.54 -7.88 -1.57
N VAL A 355 1.02 -6.67 -1.75
CA VAL A 355 -0.40 -6.45 -2.02
C VAL A 355 -0.53 -6.12 -3.50
N VAL A 356 -1.17 -7.00 -4.25
CA VAL A 356 -1.41 -6.88 -5.69
C VAL A 356 -2.88 -6.57 -5.93
N LYS A 357 -3.16 -5.78 -6.96
CA LYS A 357 -4.55 -5.49 -7.34
C LYS A 357 -5.10 -6.67 -8.15
N ASP A 358 -6.15 -7.31 -7.64
CA ASP A 358 -6.89 -8.34 -8.36
C ASP A 358 -7.81 -7.69 -9.41
N GLU A 359 -7.64 -8.06 -10.68
CA GLU A 359 -8.44 -7.55 -11.80
C GLU A 359 -9.89 -8.07 -11.77
N PHE A 360 -10.12 -9.23 -11.17
CA PHE A 360 -11.42 -9.92 -11.22
C PHE A 360 -12.38 -9.41 -10.16
N LEU A 361 -11.98 -9.45 -8.88
CA LEU A 361 -12.75 -8.88 -7.78
C LEU A 361 -12.58 -7.36 -7.65
N LYS A 362 -11.75 -6.74 -8.51
CA LYS A 362 -11.37 -5.31 -8.47
C LYS A 362 -10.95 -4.89 -7.06
N GLY A 363 -10.10 -5.70 -6.45
CA GLY A 363 -9.72 -5.58 -5.05
C GLY A 363 -8.22 -5.64 -4.81
N TRP A 364 -7.84 -5.60 -3.54
CA TRP A 364 -6.49 -5.90 -3.13
C TRP A 364 -6.43 -7.38 -2.77
N ALA A 365 -5.29 -7.98 -3.04
CA ALA A 365 -5.03 -9.38 -2.78
C ALA A 365 -3.59 -9.51 -2.29
N LEU A 366 -3.39 -10.38 -1.31
CA LEU A 366 -2.10 -10.61 -0.70
C LEU A 366 -1.39 -11.71 -1.50
N GLU A 367 -0.22 -11.41 -2.07
CA GLU A 367 0.66 -12.36 -2.72
C GLU A 367 1.81 -12.71 -1.77
N ALA A 368 1.96 -14.00 -1.47
CA ALA A 368 3.07 -14.52 -0.69
C ALA A 368 4.35 -14.56 -1.54
N GLY A 369 5.43 -14.01 -1.00
CA GLY A 369 6.79 -14.18 -1.52
C GLY A 369 7.51 -15.35 -0.87
N ALA A 370 8.77 -15.54 -1.26
CA ALA A 370 9.51 -16.77 -0.99
C ALA A 370 9.63 -17.14 0.49
N LEU A 371 9.81 -16.17 1.40
CA LEU A 371 9.94 -16.45 2.83
C LEU A 371 8.63 -16.93 3.46
N VAL A 372 7.49 -16.40 3.02
CA VAL A 372 6.16 -16.84 3.49
C VAL A 372 5.86 -18.25 2.99
N LEU A 373 6.20 -18.52 1.72
CA LEU A 373 6.01 -19.83 1.12
C LEU A 373 6.92 -20.91 1.73
N ALA A 374 8.11 -20.54 2.23
CA ALA A 374 9.06 -21.44 2.89
C ALA A 374 8.86 -21.51 4.42
N ASN A 375 7.67 -21.18 4.93
CA ASN A 375 7.39 -21.24 6.37
C ASN A 375 7.58 -22.67 6.92
N LYS A 376 8.34 -22.80 8.01
CA LYS A 376 8.81 -24.08 8.60
C LYS A 376 9.64 -24.97 7.65
N GLY A 377 10.11 -24.42 6.53
CA GLY A 377 11.03 -25.06 5.58
C GLY A 377 12.34 -24.28 5.45
N ILE A 378 12.99 -24.35 4.29
CA ILE A 378 14.27 -23.69 4.01
C ILE A 378 14.15 -22.73 2.82
N CYS A 379 14.50 -21.46 3.03
CA CYS A 379 14.66 -20.50 1.95
C CYS A 379 16.14 -20.41 1.55
N CYS A 380 16.47 -20.88 0.35
CA CYS A 380 17.81 -20.82 -0.23
C CYS A 380 17.95 -19.53 -1.05
N ILE A 381 18.86 -18.65 -0.65
CA ILE A 381 19.11 -17.37 -1.33
C ILE A 381 20.52 -17.38 -1.90
N ASP A 382 20.64 -17.25 -3.22
CA ASP A 382 21.91 -17.08 -3.92
C ASP A 382 22.16 -15.60 -4.27
N GLU A 383 23.43 -15.21 -4.44
CA GLU A 383 23.84 -13.83 -4.76
C GLU A 383 23.23 -12.77 -3.80
N LEU A 384 23.29 -13.02 -2.49
CA LEU A 384 22.79 -12.12 -1.45
C LEU A 384 23.37 -10.70 -1.57
N ASP A 385 24.61 -10.57 -2.07
CA ASP A 385 25.30 -9.30 -2.29
C ASP A 385 24.65 -8.43 -3.40
N LYS A 386 23.79 -9.01 -4.24
CA LYS A 386 23.09 -8.30 -5.33
C LYS A 386 21.72 -7.75 -4.91
N MET A 387 21.30 -8.00 -3.68
CA MET A 387 20.01 -7.53 -3.19
C MET A 387 20.03 -6.04 -2.84
N THR A 388 18.88 -5.37 -2.98
CA THR A 388 18.75 -3.98 -2.56
C THR A 388 18.58 -3.87 -1.05
N VAL A 389 18.87 -2.68 -0.49
CA VAL A 389 18.75 -2.43 0.95
C VAL A 389 17.30 -2.59 1.44
N GLU A 390 16.33 -2.28 0.59
CA GLU A 390 14.90 -2.48 0.89
C GLU A 390 14.56 -3.96 1.05
N ASP A 391 15.08 -4.80 0.16
CA ASP A 391 14.85 -6.24 0.15
C ASP A 391 15.50 -6.90 1.37
N THR A 392 16.73 -6.48 1.72
CA THR A 392 17.43 -6.95 2.92
C THR A 392 16.69 -6.55 4.21
N SER A 393 16.11 -5.35 4.26
CA SER A 393 15.34 -4.88 5.42
C SER A 393 14.10 -5.76 5.67
N ALA A 394 13.39 -6.13 4.61
CA ALA A 394 12.22 -7.01 4.71
C ALA A 394 12.60 -8.43 5.19
N MET A 395 13.79 -8.93 4.81
CA MET A 395 14.29 -10.20 5.33
C MET A 395 14.72 -10.12 6.79
N HIS A 396 15.33 -9.01 7.22
CA HIS A 396 15.76 -8.84 8.61
C HIS A 396 14.59 -8.94 9.59
N GLU A 397 13.44 -8.41 9.23
CA GLU A 397 12.21 -8.55 10.03
C GLU A 397 11.81 -10.02 10.18
N ALA A 398 11.78 -10.76 9.07
CA ALA A 398 11.44 -12.19 9.06
C ALA A 398 12.46 -13.03 9.83
N MET A 399 13.75 -12.72 9.69
CA MET A 399 14.83 -13.46 10.36
C MET A 399 14.86 -13.18 11.86
N GLU A 400 14.65 -11.94 12.30
CA GLU A 400 14.72 -11.57 13.72
C GLU A 400 13.42 -11.92 14.46
N GLN A 401 12.28 -11.52 13.90
CA GLN A 401 10.98 -11.59 14.58
C GLN A 401 10.14 -12.81 14.18
N GLN A 402 10.57 -13.58 13.16
CA GLN A 402 9.79 -14.68 12.55
C GLN A 402 8.39 -14.23 12.10
N ARG A 403 8.26 -12.95 11.70
CA ARG A 403 7.02 -12.31 11.28
C ARG A 403 7.31 -11.33 10.15
N ILE A 404 6.32 -11.12 9.28
CA ILE A 404 6.38 -10.15 8.19
C ILE A 404 5.18 -9.22 8.32
N SER A 405 5.43 -7.94 8.60
CA SER A 405 4.39 -6.92 8.67
C SER A 405 4.16 -6.28 7.31
N ILE A 406 2.92 -6.37 6.81
CA ILE A 406 2.53 -5.79 5.53
C ILE A 406 1.76 -4.50 5.81
N SER A 407 2.47 -3.36 5.83
CA SER A 407 1.86 -2.03 5.96
C SER A 407 1.91 -1.23 4.64
N LYS A 408 1.60 -1.86 3.50
CA LYS A 408 1.69 -1.21 2.18
C LYS A 408 0.44 -0.47 1.70
N ALA A 409 -0.62 -0.36 2.51
CA ALA A 409 -1.84 0.37 2.14
C ALA A 409 -2.51 1.13 3.31
N ASN A 410 -1.72 1.79 4.15
CA ASN A 410 -2.25 2.71 5.16
C ASN A 410 -2.47 4.11 4.53
N ILE A 411 -3.42 4.24 3.60
CA ILE A 411 -3.83 5.54 3.05
C ILE A 411 -4.75 6.21 4.08
N GLN A 412 -4.16 6.95 5.02
CA GLN A 412 -4.87 7.90 5.86
C GLN A 412 -4.35 9.31 5.56
N ALA A 413 -4.85 9.94 4.49
CA ALA A 413 -4.75 11.39 4.31
C ALA A 413 -5.76 11.88 3.26
N CYS A 414 -6.67 12.77 3.67
CA CYS A 414 -7.91 13.01 2.92
C CYS A 414 -8.31 14.49 2.90
N TYR A 415 -7.39 15.37 2.48
CA TYR A 415 -7.67 16.79 2.30
C TYR A 415 -8.48 17.05 1.02
N SER A 416 -9.31 18.10 1.03
CA SER A 416 -9.95 18.59 -0.19
C SER A 416 -8.93 19.20 -1.15
N GLU A 417 -9.29 19.23 -2.44
CA GLU A 417 -8.45 19.81 -3.50
C GLU A 417 -8.10 21.28 -3.27
N ASP A 418 -9.00 22.02 -2.63
CA ASP A 418 -8.88 23.45 -2.34
C ASP A 418 -7.96 23.75 -1.14
N THR A 419 -7.48 22.72 -0.44
CA THR A 419 -6.60 22.91 0.72
C THR A 419 -5.20 23.32 0.25
N GLU A 420 -4.61 24.32 0.88
CA GLU A 420 -3.24 24.76 0.63
C GLU A 420 -2.27 24.19 1.68
N VAL A 421 -1.03 23.97 1.28
CA VAL A 421 0.05 23.44 2.11
C VAL A 421 1.18 24.43 2.17
N LEU A 422 1.76 24.60 3.36
CA LEU A 422 2.93 25.44 3.57
C LEU A 422 4.19 24.76 3.02
N THR A 423 4.85 25.41 2.07
CA THR A 423 6.12 24.99 1.47
C THR A 423 7.21 26.02 1.74
N GLU A 424 8.47 25.67 1.43
CA GLU A 424 9.63 26.57 1.60
C GLU A 424 9.49 27.94 0.91
N ILE A 425 8.66 28.03 -0.13
CA ILE A 425 8.51 29.24 -0.98
C ILE A 425 7.19 29.97 -0.69
N GLY A 426 6.26 29.36 0.06
CA GLY A 426 4.92 29.91 0.20
C GLY A 426 3.83 28.88 0.51
N TRP A 427 2.62 29.38 0.76
CA TRP A 427 1.40 28.59 0.65
C TRP A 427 1.12 28.23 -0.81
N LYS A 428 0.96 26.93 -1.07
CA LYS A 428 0.72 26.37 -2.40
C LYS A 428 -0.39 25.33 -2.35
N SER A 429 -1.21 25.28 -3.40
CA SER A 429 -2.23 24.24 -3.54
C SER A 429 -1.57 22.87 -3.66
N HIS A 430 -2.22 21.81 -3.16
CA HIS A 430 -1.68 20.43 -3.25
C HIS A 430 -1.28 20.04 -4.68
N LYS A 431 -1.94 20.58 -5.72
CA LYS A 431 -1.62 20.33 -7.13
C LYS A 431 -0.28 20.90 -7.59
N GLU A 432 0.12 22.03 -7.01
CA GLU A 432 1.34 22.75 -7.38
C GLU A 432 2.57 22.21 -6.65
N VAL A 433 2.37 21.46 -5.56
CA VAL A 433 3.43 20.86 -4.76
C VAL A 433 3.85 19.53 -5.39
N LYS A 434 4.74 19.59 -6.38
CA LYS A 434 5.32 18.40 -7.03
C LYS A 434 6.72 18.04 -6.53
N THR A 435 7.52 19.04 -6.19
CA THR A 435 8.94 18.89 -5.84
C THR A 435 9.35 19.74 -4.63
N LEU A 436 8.42 20.54 -4.11
CA LEU A 436 8.69 21.45 -3.00
C LEU A 436 8.65 20.69 -1.67
N LYS A 437 9.52 21.10 -0.75
CA LYS A 437 9.48 20.60 0.62
C LYS A 437 8.33 21.24 1.38
N ILE A 438 7.67 20.43 2.20
CA ILE A 438 6.47 20.76 2.95
C ILE A 438 6.83 20.91 4.43
N ALA A 439 6.17 21.85 5.10
CA ALA A 439 6.29 22.02 6.54
C ALA A 439 5.69 20.82 7.29
N GLN A 440 6.50 20.14 8.08
CA GLN A 440 6.12 19.04 8.95
C GLN A 440 6.43 19.39 10.40
N TYR A 441 5.49 19.08 11.29
CA TYR A 441 5.67 19.24 12.73
C TYR A 441 6.30 17.99 13.32
N ASP A 442 7.43 18.14 14.01
CA ASP A 442 8.01 17.06 14.80
C ASP A 442 7.55 17.16 16.26
N GLN A 443 6.96 16.08 16.76
CA GLN A 443 6.44 15.98 18.12
C GLN A 443 7.54 15.92 19.19
N ASN A 444 8.72 15.41 18.83
CA ASN A 444 9.83 15.21 19.76
C ASN A 444 10.56 16.53 20.03
N THR A 445 10.97 17.22 18.96
CA THR A 445 11.65 18.51 19.06
C THR A 445 10.69 19.66 19.30
N LYS A 446 9.39 19.47 19.07
CA LYS A 446 8.35 20.51 19.07
C LYS A 446 8.79 21.68 18.19
N LYS A 447 9.22 21.40 16.96
CA LYS A 447 9.59 22.41 15.96
C LYS A 447 9.04 22.03 14.59
N ILE A 448 8.99 23.01 13.69
CA ILE A 448 8.57 22.81 12.30
C ILE A 448 9.81 22.69 11.41
N GLU A 449 9.83 21.65 10.58
CA GLU A 449 10.90 21.37 9.61
C GLU A 449 10.32 21.25 8.19
N PHE A 450 11.06 21.71 7.18
CA PHE A 450 10.66 21.55 5.77
C PHE A 450 11.28 20.29 5.19
N LEU A 451 10.45 19.28 4.95
CA LEU A 451 10.88 17.97 4.45
C LEU A 451 10.33 17.68 3.06
N PRO A 452 11.06 16.94 2.21
CA PRO A 452 10.55 16.54 0.91
C PRO A 452 9.40 15.54 1.09
N HIS A 453 8.36 15.67 0.28
CA HIS A 453 7.24 14.73 0.28
C HIS A 453 7.52 13.59 -0.71
N GLN A 454 7.06 12.38 -0.39
CA GLN A 454 7.34 11.17 -1.19
C GLN A 454 6.43 11.05 -2.42
N GLY A 455 5.27 11.72 -2.43
CA GLY A 455 4.33 11.72 -3.56
C GLY A 455 2.99 12.34 -3.19
N LEU A 456 2.20 12.71 -4.21
CA LEU A 456 0.84 13.22 -4.05
C LEU A 456 -0.17 12.12 -4.39
N TYR A 457 -0.97 11.72 -3.41
CA TYR A 457 -2.04 10.73 -3.59
C TYR A 457 -3.36 11.43 -3.86
N ILE A 458 -3.91 11.25 -5.07
CA ILE A 458 -5.21 11.82 -5.47
C ILE A 458 -6.20 10.67 -5.63
N TYR A 459 -7.31 10.73 -4.90
CA TYR A 459 -8.40 9.78 -5.05
C TYR A 459 -9.75 10.50 -4.93
N LYS A 460 -10.78 9.92 -5.56
CA LYS A 460 -12.13 10.48 -5.53
C LYS A 460 -12.83 9.99 -4.26
N TYR A 461 -13.20 10.91 -3.38
CA TYR A 461 -13.97 10.59 -2.18
C TYR A 461 -15.45 10.99 -2.37
N LYS A 462 -16.38 10.09 -2.03
CA LYS A 462 -17.82 10.35 -2.05
C LYS A 462 -18.41 9.98 -0.69
N GLY A 463 -18.57 10.99 0.16
CA GLY A 463 -19.07 10.81 1.52
C GLY A 463 -19.13 12.15 2.25
N LYS A 464 -19.60 12.13 3.50
CA LYS A 464 -19.58 13.32 4.35
C LYS A 464 -18.12 13.70 4.64
N MET A 465 -17.82 15.00 4.58
CA MET A 465 -16.54 15.59 4.97
C MET A 465 -16.79 16.59 6.08
N PHE A 466 -15.82 16.74 6.99
CA PHE A 466 -15.86 17.68 8.08
C PHE A 466 -15.13 18.96 7.71
N HIS A 467 -15.85 20.07 7.80
CA HIS A 467 -15.33 21.40 7.51
C HIS A 467 -14.99 22.11 8.83
N PHE A 468 -13.71 22.30 9.10
CA PHE A 468 -13.23 23.05 10.26
C PHE A 468 -12.88 24.47 9.82
N LYS A 469 -13.77 25.42 10.12
CA LYS A 469 -13.61 26.83 9.74
C LYS A 469 -13.55 27.74 10.96
N ASN A 470 -12.37 28.32 11.20
CA ASN A 470 -12.07 29.30 12.23
C ASN A 470 -11.35 30.52 11.63
N LYS A 471 -11.14 31.59 12.41
CA LYS A 471 -10.40 32.79 11.97
C LYS A 471 -8.97 32.50 11.47
N ARG A 472 -8.41 31.34 11.81
CA ARG A 472 -7.02 30.95 11.52
C ARG A 472 -6.89 29.75 10.58
N ASN A 473 -7.87 28.84 10.57
CA ASN A 473 -7.81 27.60 9.81
C ASN A 473 -9.12 27.41 9.04
N ASP A 474 -9.03 27.07 7.77
CA ASP A 474 -10.17 26.72 6.90
C ASP A 474 -9.80 25.42 6.18
N ILE A 475 -10.22 24.27 6.72
CA ILE A 475 -9.78 22.94 6.28
C ILE A 475 -10.99 22.01 6.14
N LEU A 476 -11.09 21.32 5.01
CA LEU A 476 -12.10 20.31 4.73
C LEU A 476 -11.44 18.93 4.62
N VAL A 477 -11.79 18.01 5.52
CA VAL A 477 -11.17 16.67 5.63
C VAL A 477 -12.22 15.57 5.74
N THR A 478 -11.84 14.35 5.38
CA THR A 478 -12.74 13.19 5.61
C THR A 478 -12.78 12.78 7.10
N PRO A 479 -13.81 12.04 7.54
CA PRO A 479 -13.99 11.58 8.93
C PRO A 479 -12.77 10.90 9.56
N ASN A 480 -12.07 10.05 8.80
CA ASN A 480 -10.94 9.25 9.30
C ASN A 480 -9.61 10.00 9.27
N HIS A 481 -9.61 11.29 8.91
CA HIS A 481 -8.39 12.07 8.80
C HIS A 481 -7.84 12.39 10.20
N LYS A 482 -6.62 11.93 10.50
CA LYS A 482 -5.97 12.19 11.79
C LYS A 482 -5.47 13.64 11.85
N MET A 483 -6.05 14.41 12.75
CA MET A 483 -5.66 15.79 13.01
C MET A 483 -4.83 15.86 14.29
N LEU A 484 -3.77 16.67 14.25
CA LEU A 484 -2.98 16.98 15.43
C LEU A 484 -3.65 18.09 16.22
N LEU A 485 -4.11 17.78 17.43
CA LEU A 485 -4.91 18.66 18.25
C LEU A 485 -4.50 18.63 19.71
N LYS A 486 -4.77 19.71 20.42
CA LYS A 486 -4.62 19.77 21.87
C LYS A 486 -5.99 19.94 22.53
N ARG A 487 -6.32 19.05 23.48
CA ARG A 487 -7.50 19.19 24.36
C ARG A 487 -7.36 20.46 25.20
N GLU A 488 -8.47 21.14 25.48
CA GLU A 488 -8.48 22.40 26.25
C GLU A 488 -7.81 22.25 27.64
N THR A 489 -7.95 21.08 28.27
CA THR A 489 -7.36 20.73 29.57
C THR A 489 -6.04 19.94 29.47
N GLY A 490 -5.66 19.47 28.28
CA GLY A 490 -4.47 18.64 28.05
C GLY A 490 -3.20 19.49 27.90
N LYS A 491 -2.03 18.94 28.26
CA LYS A 491 -0.73 19.62 28.06
C LYS A 491 -0.10 19.37 26.69
N ASN A 492 -0.35 18.21 26.08
CA ASN A 492 0.30 17.75 24.85
C ASN A 492 -0.65 17.73 23.64
N PHE A 493 -0.06 17.72 22.44
CA PHE A 493 -0.78 17.52 21.19
C PHE A 493 -0.92 16.03 20.92
N GLU A 494 -2.11 15.59 20.54
CA GLU A 494 -2.48 14.20 20.28
C GLU A 494 -3.12 14.11 18.89
N PHE A 495 -2.98 12.95 18.24
CA PHE A 495 -3.68 12.68 16.99
C PHE A 495 -5.07 12.11 17.29
N MET A 496 -6.10 12.70 16.69
CA MET A 496 -7.46 12.18 16.73
C MET A 496 -8.09 12.26 15.35
N CYS A 497 -9.01 11.35 15.04
CA CYS A 497 -9.75 11.35 13.78
C CYS A 497 -10.71 12.53 13.73
N ALA A 498 -10.96 13.07 12.54
CA ALA A 498 -11.82 14.24 12.34
C ALA A 498 -13.24 14.08 12.91
N GLU A 499 -13.79 12.87 12.86
CA GLU A 499 -15.11 12.56 13.43
C GLU A 499 -15.17 12.76 14.95
N ASP A 500 -14.11 12.35 15.67
CA ASP A 500 -14.04 12.42 17.13
C ASP A 500 -13.83 13.84 17.67
N ILE A 501 -13.49 14.80 16.79
CA ILE A 501 -13.22 16.20 17.14
C ILE A 501 -14.52 16.94 17.46
N VAL A 502 -15.63 16.57 16.81
CA VAL A 502 -16.90 17.32 16.87
C VAL A 502 -17.50 17.36 18.28
N SER A 503 -17.16 16.37 19.12
CA SER A 503 -17.71 16.21 20.46
C SER A 503 -17.02 17.05 21.54
N TYR A 504 -15.84 17.65 21.29
CA TYR A 504 -15.10 18.40 22.31
C TYR A 504 -14.49 19.71 21.79
N ARG A 505 -14.12 20.62 22.71
CA ARG A 505 -13.36 21.82 22.38
C ARG A 505 -11.87 21.50 22.29
N PHE A 506 -11.28 21.80 21.13
CA PHE A 506 -9.86 21.57 20.85
C PHE A 506 -9.17 22.81 20.30
N ASN A 507 -7.87 22.87 20.50
CA ASN A 507 -6.99 23.88 19.94
C ASN A 507 -6.07 23.27 18.87
N PHE A 508 -6.10 23.85 17.68
CA PHE A 508 -5.15 23.53 16.61
C PHE A 508 -3.77 24.11 16.92
N LEU A 509 -2.73 23.42 16.44
CA LEU A 509 -1.39 23.96 16.42
C LEU A 509 -1.32 25.11 15.40
N ASN A 510 -1.17 26.33 15.88
CA ASN A 510 -1.18 27.53 15.01
C ASN A 510 0.21 28.14 14.81
N SER A 511 1.17 27.89 15.71
CA SER A 511 2.53 28.41 15.58
C SER A 511 3.52 27.58 16.41
N ASN A 512 4.74 27.42 15.88
CA ASN A 512 5.86 26.89 16.64
C ASN A 512 7.19 27.36 16.07
N ASP A 513 8.29 27.16 16.81
CA ASP A 513 9.60 27.64 16.39
C ASP A 513 10.15 26.86 15.17
N PHE A 514 10.74 27.60 14.21
CA PHE A 514 11.45 27.06 13.05
C PHE A 514 12.92 26.82 13.37
N ILE A 515 13.52 25.79 12.74
CA ILE A 515 14.96 25.52 12.82
C ILE A 515 15.67 26.29 11.72
N GLY A 516 15.88 27.59 11.93
CA GLY A 516 16.65 28.45 11.02
C GLY A 516 18.02 28.81 11.58
N LYS A 517 19.06 28.82 10.72
CA LYS A 517 20.42 29.26 11.11
C LYS A 517 20.57 30.76 10.87
N GLU A 518 21.17 31.49 11.80
CA GLU A 518 21.43 32.93 11.63
C GLU A 518 22.51 33.17 10.56
N LYS A 519 22.14 33.83 9.46
CA LYS A 519 23.09 34.28 8.44
C LYS A 519 23.61 35.66 8.77
N ILE A 520 24.92 35.82 8.89
CA ILE A 520 25.53 37.10 9.32
C ILE A 520 25.69 38.07 8.14
N LEU A 521 26.01 37.56 6.94
CA LEU A 521 26.35 38.37 5.77
C LEU A 521 25.58 37.92 4.52
N PHE A 522 25.05 38.89 3.77
CA PHE A 522 24.58 38.77 2.41
C PHE A 522 25.71 39.05 1.41
N ILE A 523 25.75 38.29 0.32
CA ILE A 523 26.72 38.47 -0.76
C ILE A 523 25.98 38.92 -2.02
N LEU A 524 26.23 40.15 -2.46
CA LEU A 524 25.67 40.67 -3.72
C LEU A 524 26.53 40.20 -4.91
N PRO A 525 25.97 39.46 -5.89
CA PRO A 525 26.74 38.87 -6.98
C PRO A 525 27.31 39.94 -7.91
N PRO A 526 28.54 39.76 -8.45
CA PRO A 526 29.16 40.71 -9.36
C PRO A 526 28.51 40.67 -10.75
N ILE A 527 28.38 41.83 -11.40
CA ILE A 527 27.88 41.92 -12.77
C ILE A 527 29.02 42.21 -13.73
N LYS A 528 29.00 41.52 -14.87
CA LYS A 528 29.91 41.77 -15.99
C LYS A 528 29.24 42.77 -16.95
N HIS A 529 29.72 44.00 -16.97
CA HIS A 529 29.34 44.92 -18.05
C HIS A 529 30.08 44.57 -19.35
N LYS A 530 29.38 44.59 -20.47
CA LYS A 530 29.99 44.94 -21.77
C LYS A 530 29.70 46.42 -21.99
N GLN A 531 30.71 47.28 -22.20
CA GLN A 531 30.58 48.42 -23.12
C GLN A 531 31.84 49.30 -23.25
N ASN A 532 32.41 49.34 -24.46
CA ASN A 532 32.65 50.54 -25.30
C ASN A 532 33.59 50.15 -26.47
N ARG A 533 33.25 50.54 -27.71
CA ARG A 533 33.88 50.03 -28.95
C ARG A 533 35.38 50.35 -29.15
N LYS A 534 36.02 51.19 -28.33
CA LYS A 534 37.39 51.71 -28.61
C LYS A 534 38.54 51.11 -27.79
N HIS A 535 38.34 50.53 -26.60
CA HIS A 535 39.43 49.90 -25.83
C HIS A 535 38.96 48.58 -25.18
N LYS A 536 39.45 47.44 -25.68
CA LYS A 536 38.94 46.09 -25.36
C LYS A 536 39.42 45.47 -24.03
N LYS A 537 40.33 46.10 -23.28
CA LYS A 537 41.05 45.45 -22.15
C LYS A 537 40.71 45.93 -20.73
N TYR A 538 39.76 46.85 -20.56
CA TYR A 538 39.31 47.27 -19.23
C TYR A 538 37.84 46.90 -19.01
N THR A 539 37.62 45.73 -18.40
CA THR A 539 36.32 45.37 -17.82
C THR A 539 36.28 45.92 -16.39
N ASN A 540 35.51 46.98 -16.14
CA ASN A 540 35.19 47.34 -14.75
C ASN A 540 34.26 46.25 -14.21
N GLN A 541 34.84 45.27 -13.52
CA GLN A 541 34.11 44.28 -12.74
C GLN A 541 33.75 44.92 -11.40
N GLU A 542 32.46 45.14 -11.14
CA GLU A 542 32.05 45.47 -9.77
C GLU A 542 32.36 44.27 -8.88
N LYS A 543 33.25 44.45 -7.89
CA LYS A 543 33.66 43.38 -6.97
C LYS A 543 32.48 42.91 -6.11
N LEU A 544 32.55 41.67 -5.66
CA LEU A 544 31.59 41.05 -4.75
C LEU A 544 31.47 41.88 -3.45
N LYS A 545 30.25 42.31 -3.11
CA LYS A 545 30.00 43.18 -1.95
C LYS A 545 29.35 42.37 -0.83
N LYS A 546 29.92 42.44 0.36
CA LYS A 546 29.41 41.80 1.58
C LYS A 546 28.62 42.83 2.38
N ILE A 547 27.35 42.53 2.63
CA ILE A 547 26.41 43.41 3.33
C ILE A 547 25.93 42.66 4.58
N PRO A 548 25.78 43.29 5.75
CA PRO A 548 25.09 42.67 6.88
C PRO A 548 23.69 42.17 6.46
N PHE A 549 23.39 40.91 6.74
CA PHE A 549 22.15 40.27 6.24
C PHE A 549 20.89 40.93 6.81
N ASP A 550 20.92 41.35 8.08
CA ASP A 550 19.81 42.06 8.73
C ASP A 550 19.47 43.39 8.05
N LEU A 551 20.51 44.16 7.68
CA LEU A 551 20.36 45.42 6.95
C LEU A 551 19.83 45.18 5.53
N TRP A 552 20.25 44.09 4.90
CA TRP A 552 19.77 43.68 3.60
C TRP A 552 18.28 43.31 3.62
N LEU A 553 17.84 42.55 4.62
CA LEU A 553 16.43 42.19 4.80
C LEU A 553 15.55 43.41 5.09
N GLU A 554 16.02 44.35 5.92
CA GLU A 554 15.30 45.60 6.18
C GLU A 554 15.12 46.42 4.89
N PHE A 555 16.18 46.57 4.09
CA PHE A 555 16.11 47.24 2.79
C PHE A 555 15.15 46.54 1.82
N LEU A 556 15.24 45.22 1.73
CA LEU A 556 14.47 44.41 0.81
C LEU A 556 12.97 44.44 1.15
N GLY A 557 12.60 44.47 2.44
CA GLY A 557 11.22 44.69 2.86
C GLY A 557 10.66 46.06 2.43
N TYR A 558 11.47 47.13 2.50
CA TYR A 558 11.06 48.47 2.01
C TYR A 558 10.96 48.54 0.50
N TYR A 559 11.87 47.89 -0.23
CA TYR A 559 11.83 47.85 -1.68
C TYR A 559 10.61 47.06 -2.19
N VAL A 560 10.31 45.92 -1.60
CA VAL A 560 9.22 45.08 -2.07
C VAL A 560 7.85 45.66 -1.72
N SER A 561 7.72 46.36 -0.59
CA SER A 561 6.49 47.11 -0.32
C SER A 561 6.31 48.31 -1.25
N GLU A 562 7.22 49.28 -1.16
CA GLU A 562 7.00 50.61 -1.77
C GLU A 562 7.76 50.81 -3.10
N GLY A 563 8.82 50.05 -3.34
CA GLY A 563 9.76 50.26 -4.45
C GLY A 563 9.27 49.88 -5.84
N GLY A 564 9.91 50.43 -6.88
CA GLY A 564 9.67 50.07 -8.28
C GLY A 564 10.87 50.36 -9.19
N LEU A 565 11.04 49.55 -10.25
CA LEU A 565 12.10 49.72 -11.25
C LEU A 565 11.74 50.78 -12.29
N GLN A 566 12.75 51.48 -12.80
CA GLN A 566 12.64 52.43 -13.90
C GLN A 566 13.54 52.03 -15.08
N LYS A 567 13.36 52.65 -16.25
CA LYS A 567 14.02 52.25 -17.52
C LYS A 567 15.55 52.38 -17.55
N ARG A 568 16.20 53.07 -16.61
CA ARG A 568 17.64 53.41 -16.67
C ARG A 568 18.42 52.92 -15.44
N ALA A 569 18.50 51.60 -15.20
CA ALA A 569 19.24 51.02 -14.06
C ALA A 569 19.03 51.78 -12.72
N THR A 570 17.82 52.32 -12.57
CA THR A 570 17.39 53.18 -11.48
C THR A 570 16.14 52.58 -10.88
N PHE A 571 16.06 52.62 -9.57
CA PHE A 571 14.85 52.23 -8.87
C PHE A 571 14.48 53.29 -7.84
N GLY A 572 13.18 53.41 -7.60
CA GLY A 572 12.62 54.45 -6.74
C GLY A 572 11.79 53.84 -5.61
N ILE A 573 11.95 54.36 -4.40
CA ILE A 573 11.09 54.07 -3.24
C ILE A 573 10.32 55.36 -2.88
N PRO A 574 9.08 55.54 -3.36
CA PRO A 574 8.20 56.61 -2.89
C PRO A 574 7.70 56.33 -1.46
N GLN A 575 7.60 57.37 -0.63
CA GLN A 575 6.94 57.27 0.68
C GLN A 575 6.36 58.63 1.11
N LYS A 576 5.23 58.62 1.82
CA LYS A 576 4.63 59.82 2.42
C LYS A 576 5.57 60.41 3.47
N ARG A 577 5.66 61.75 3.51
CA ARG A 577 6.50 62.45 4.49
C ARG A 577 6.07 62.11 5.92
N GLY A 578 7.03 61.70 6.74
CA GLY A 578 6.80 61.33 8.14
C GLY A 578 7.93 60.47 8.70
N GLU A 579 7.72 59.88 9.87
CA GLU A 579 8.71 59.05 10.55
C GLU A 579 9.13 57.81 9.74
N LYS A 580 8.19 57.24 8.97
CA LYS A 580 8.45 56.10 8.08
C LYS A 580 9.51 56.44 7.02
N ALA A 581 9.39 57.59 6.36
CA ALA A 581 10.37 58.04 5.36
C ALA A 581 11.77 58.27 5.97
N ASN A 582 11.84 58.74 7.22
CA ASN A 582 13.12 58.90 7.93
C ASN A 582 13.78 57.56 8.27
N LYS A 583 13.00 56.52 8.61
CA LYS A 583 13.51 55.16 8.82
C LYS A 583 14.09 54.58 7.53
N ILE A 584 13.34 54.68 6.42
CA ILE A 584 13.81 54.24 5.10
C ILE A 584 15.09 54.97 4.70
N LYS A 585 15.13 56.30 4.84
CA LYS A 585 16.33 57.11 4.56
C LYS A 585 17.56 56.66 5.35
N LYS A 586 17.40 56.41 6.66
CA LYS A 586 18.50 55.90 7.51
C LYS A 586 19.01 54.54 7.05
N CYS A 587 18.11 53.62 6.67
CA CYS A 587 18.48 52.31 6.13
C CYS A 587 19.26 52.46 4.81
N LEU A 588 18.76 53.28 3.88
CA LEU A 588 19.41 53.52 2.58
C LEU A 588 20.80 54.17 2.71
N LEU A 589 20.98 55.11 3.65
CA LEU A 589 22.28 55.73 3.94
C LEU A 589 23.27 54.77 4.60
N LYS A 590 22.79 53.79 5.38
CA LYS A 590 23.66 52.72 5.89
C LYS A 590 24.06 51.77 4.76
N LEU A 591 23.10 51.39 3.90
CA LEU A 591 23.34 50.50 2.78
C LEU A 591 24.31 51.10 1.75
N SER A 592 24.24 52.42 1.50
CA SER A 592 25.13 53.11 0.56
C SER A 592 26.60 53.01 0.96
N LYS A 593 26.93 52.91 2.26
CA LYS A 593 28.30 52.71 2.73
C LYS A 593 28.89 51.36 2.32
N TYR A 594 28.06 50.34 2.17
CA TYR A 594 28.48 48.98 1.78
C TYR A 594 28.43 48.76 0.27
N VAL A 595 27.42 49.32 -0.41
CA VAL A 595 27.18 49.07 -1.83
C VAL A 595 27.76 50.16 -2.75
N GLY A 596 27.93 51.38 -2.24
CA GLY A 596 28.51 52.52 -2.98
C GLY A 596 27.56 53.10 -4.03
N PHE A 597 26.39 53.58 -3.63
CA PHE A 597 25.45 54.29 -4.52
C PHE A 597 25.11 55.68 -3.98
N THR A 598 24.75 56.60 -4.90
CA THR A 598 24.26 57.93 -4.56
C THR A 598 22.74 57.91 -4.39
N LEU A 599 22.25 58.57 -3.33
CA LEU A 599 20.83 58.70 -3.02
C LEU A 599 20.35 60.09 -3.44
N SER A 600 19.45 60.16 -4.42
CA SER A 600 18.78 61.41 -4.80
C SER A 600 17.35 61.44 -4.24
N GLU A 601 16.94 62.59 -3.71
CA GLU A 601 15.61 62.78 -3.11
C GLU A 601 14.82 63.79 -3.92
N SER A 602 13.73 63.34 -4.55
CA SER A 602 12.75 64.23 -5.20
C SER A 602 11.53 64.41 -4.29
N LYS A 603 11.09 65.66 -4.15
CA LYS A 603 10.02 66.09 -3.24
C LYS A 603 8.80 66.51 -4.06
N GLU A 604 7.85 65.58 -4.25
CA GLU A 604 6.59 65.83 -4.98
C GLU A 604 5.43 65.90 -3.96
N GLY A 605 4.98 67.13 -3.63
CA GLY A 605 3.85 67.34 -2.71
C GLY A 605 4.05 66.71 -1.32
N LYS A 606 3.11 65.85 -0.89
CA LYS A 606 3.15 65.13 0.41
C LYS A 606 4.06 63.89 0.41
N TYR A 607 4.69 63.56 -0.72
CA TYR A 607 5.56 62.38 -0.87
C TYR A 607 7.03 62.79 -1.05
N ILE A 608 7.93 61.88 -0.67
CA ILE A 608 9.35 61.91 -0.99
C ILE A 608 9.64 60.64 -1.78
N ARG A 609 10.34 60.78 -2.91
CA ARG A 609 10.82 59.66 -3.70
C ARG A 609 12.33 59.56 -3.56
N PHE A 610 12.79 58.44 -3.00
CA PHE A 610 14.20 58.08 -2.94
C PHE A 610 14.59 57.39 -4.26
N GLN A 611 15.45 58.01 -5.05
CA GLN A 611 15.96 57.46 -6.30
C GLN A 611 17.41 56.97 -6.09
N ILE A 612 17.67 55.73 -6.53
CA ILE A 612 18.97 55.08 -6.43
C ILE A 612 19.36 54.58 -7.81
N THR A 613 20.57 54.95 -8.23
CA THR A 613 21.18 54.49 -9.48
C THR A 613 22.29 53.49 -9.16
N ASN A 614 22.05 52.21 -9.41
CA ASN A 614 23.07 51.19 -9.25
C ASN A 614 22.74 49.97 -10.12
N THR A 615 23.63 49.64 -11.06
CA THR A 615 23.43 48.53 -12.01
C THR A 615 23.42 47.16 -11.33
N GLN A 616 24.26 46.96 -10.31
CA GLN A 616 24.37 45.71 -9.56
C GLN A 616 23.11 45.39 -8.75
N LEU A 617 22.57 46.38 -8.06
CA LEU A 617 21.32 46.23 -7.31
C LEU A 617 20.12 46.11 -8.25
N PHE A 618 20.09 46.87 -9.35
CA PHE A 618 18.97 46.85 -10.28
C PHE A 618 18.73 45.45 -10.87
N ASP A 619 19.77 44.80 -11.40
CA ASP A 619 19.66 43.46 -12.00
C ASP A 619 19.27 42.40 -10.96
N TYR A 620 19.83 42.48 -9.74
CA TYR A 620 19.44 41.57 -8.66
C TYR A 620 17.95 41.73 -8.30
N LEU A 621 17.47 42.97 -8.18
CA LEU A 621 16.08 43.27 -7.84
C LEU A 621 15.13 42.88 -8.99
N GLU A 622 15.54 43.06 -10.24
CA GLU A 622 14.77 42.63 -11.41
C GLU A 622 14.60 41.10 -11.45
N GLN A 623 15.67 40.35 -11.24
CA GLN A 623 15.65 38.88 -11.29
C GLN A 623 14.88 38.28 -10.09
N ASN A 624 15.13 38.79 -8.87
CA ASN A 624 14.66 38.15 -7.64
C ASN A 624 13.42 38.80 -7.01
N CYS A 625 13.18 40.09 -7.26
CA CYS A 625 12.08 40.84 -6.63
C CYS A 625 10.97 41.26 -7.62
N GLY A 626 11.27 41.31 -8.93
CA GLY A 626 10.33 41.71 -9.97
C GLY A 626 10.21 43.24 -10.11
N GLY A 627 9.95 43.71 -11.35
CA GLY A 627 10.00 45.15 -11.67
C GLY A 627 8.71 45.95 -11.52
N ASN A 628 7.56 45.27 -11.61
CA ASN A 628 6.23 45.89 -11.64
C ASN A 628 5.42 45.55 -10.38
N PHE A 629 4.53 46.45 -9.95
CA PHE A 629 3.72 46.28 -8.72
C PHE A 629 2.85 45.01 -8.68
N LEU A 630 2.47 44.45 -9.84
CA LEU A 630 1.71 43.19 -9.94
C LEU A 630 2.60 41.94 -9.86
N ASN A 631 3.86 42.03 -10.27
CA ASN A 631 4.78 40.90 -10.38
C ASN A 631 5.86 40.91 -9.28
N LYS A 632 5.59 41.63 -8.18
CA LYS A 632 6.51 41.67 -7.03
C LYS A 632 6.51 40.32 -6.33
N ARG A 633 7.70 39.81 -6.04
CA ARG A 633 7.91 38.52 -5.36
C ARG A 633 9.17 38.56 -4.53
N LEU A 634 9.38 37.55 -3.69
CA LEU A 634 10.58 37.33 -2.91
C LEU A 634 11.15 35.96 -3.24
N ASN A 635 12.10 35.89 -4.17
CA ASN A 635 12.75 34.63 -4.49
C ASN A 635 13.89 34.33 -3.49
N ILE A 636 13.53 34.14 -2.22
CA ILE A 636 14.47 33.80 -1.14
C ILE A 636 13.91 32.63 -0.36
N ASN A 637 14.77 31.68 0.00
CA ASN A 637 14.35 30.54 0.79
C ASN A 637 14.16 30.95 2.26
N PHE A 638 12.93 30.91 2.76
CA PHE A 638 12.59 31.32 4.12
C PHE A 638 13.01 30.28 5.17
N SER A 639 13.19 29.01 4.77
CA SER A 639 13.62 27.92 5.65
C SER A 639 15.00 28.14 6.27
N ASP A 640 15.84 28.93 5.60
CA ASP A 640 17.23 29.16 5.98
C ASP A 640 17.40 30.28 7.01
N MET A 641 16.35 31.03 7.35
CA MET A 641 16.43 32.27 8.14
C MET A 641 16.05 32.05 9.60
N SER A 642 16.69 32.81 10.50
CA SER A 642 16.27 32.81 11.91
C SER A 642 14.98 33.60 12.14
N LYS A 643 14.31 33.31 13.26
CA LYS A 643 13.10 34.03 13.70
C LYS A 643 13.31 35.54 13.82
N ASN A 644 14.50 35.96 14.27
CA ASN A 644 14.84 37.38 14.39
C ASN A 644 14.93 38.04 13.01
N GLN A 645 15.50 37.36 12.02
CA GLN A 645 15.66 37.84 10.66
C GLN A 645 14.33 37.94 9.90
N LEU A 646 13.47 36.94 10.05
CA LEU A 646 12.09 36.99 9.54
C LEU A 646 11.29 38.14 10.17
N ARG A 647 11.47 38.39 11.48
CA ARG A 647 10.82 39.52 12.17
C ARG A 647 11.30 40.88 11.65
N ILE A 648 12.58 41.02 11.31
CA ILE A 648 13.11 42.26 10.70
C ILE A 648 12.44 42.50 9.33
N LEU A 649 12.37 41.47 8.49
CA LEU A 649 11.72 41.54 7.19
C LEU A 649 10.22 41.86 7.32
N PHE A 650 9.52 41.19 8.23
CA PHE A 650 8.11 41.43 8.55
C PHE A 650 7.85 42.88 8.94
N ASN A 651 8.62 43.40 9.89
CA ASN A 651 8.48 44.78 10.36
C ASN A 651 8.75 45.79 9.23
N ALA A 652 9.71 45.52 8.36
CA ALA A 652 10.02 46.38 7.23
C ALA A 652 8.88 46.41 6.20
N MET A 653 8.30 45.25 5.86
CA MET A 653 7.15 45.15 4.95
C MET A 653 5.90 45.83 5.53
N MET A 654 5.64 45.65 6.84
CA MET A 654 4.51 46.28 7.55
C MET A 654 4.63 47.81 7.63
N VAL A 655 5.86 48.35 7.66
CA VAL A 655 6.06 49.80 7.64
C VAL A 655 5.67 50.41 6.28
N GLY A 656 5.83 49.67 5.18
CA GLY A 656 5.37 50.06 3.85
C GLY A 656 3.86 49.90 3.70
N ASP A 657 3.41 48.73 3.25
CA ASP A 657 2.00 48.49 2.87
C ASP A 657 1.09 48.01 4.02
N GLY A 658 1.60 48.00 5.26
CA GLY A 658 0.84 47.61 6.44
C GLY A 658 -0.03 48.74 7.00
N SER A 659 -1.16 48.38 7.64
CA SER A 659 -2.00 49.31 8.36
C SER A 659 -1.33 49.88 9.61
N SER A 660 -1.74 51.08 10.03
CA SER A 660 -1.24 51.76 11.24
C SER A 660 -1.37 50.91 12.50
N ASP A 661 -2.39 50.04 12.54
CA ASP A 661 -2.74 49.22 13.69
C ASP A 661 -1.94 47.91 13.73
N GLY A 662 -1.10 47.66 12.71
CA GLY A 662 -0.25 46.47 12.60
C GLY A 662 -1.02 45.18 12.31
N LYS A 663 -2.32 45.27 11.97
CA LYS A 663 -3.24 44.12 11.89
C LYS A 663 -3.52 43.64 10.48
N SER A 664 -3.23 44.43 9.46
CA SER A 664 -3.50 44.08 8.07
C SER A 664 -2.36 44.51 7.16
N TYR A 665 -2.05 43.64 6.20
CA TYR A 665 -1.12 43.88 5.11
C TYR A 665 -1.88 43.70 3.80
N SER A 666 -1.73 44.65 2.88
CA SER A 666 -2.41 44.61 1.57
C SER A 666 -1.41 44.87 0.47
N SER A 667 -1.39 44.02 -0.56
CA SER A 667 -0.57 44.20 -1.74
C SER A 667 -1.34 43.85 -3.02
N ALA A 668 -0.90 44.37 -4.16
CA ALA A 668 -1.48 44.03 -5.46
C ALA A 668 -0.95 42.68 -6.00
N SER A 669 0.20 42.22 -5.51
CA SER A 669 0.77 40.91 -5.89
C SER A 669 0.24 39.81 -4.97
N ARG A 670 -0.46 38.82 -5.55
CA ARG A 670 -0.94 37.63 -4.84
C ARG A 670 0.22 36.76 -4.35
N GLU A 671 1.29 36.66 -5.12
CA GLU A 671 2.49 35.90 -4.74
C GLU A 671 3.15 36.50 -3.49
N LEU A 672 3.23 37.84 -3.43
CA LEU A 672 3.80 38.54 -2.28
C LEU A 672 2.92 38.39 -1.02
N ILE A 673 1.59 38.39 -1.16
CA ILE A 673 0.66 38.15 -0.04
C ILE A 673 0.89 36.74 0.53
N ASN A 674 0.99 35.73 -0.33
CA ASN A 674 1.23 34.34 0.10
C ASN A 674 2.58 34.21 0.79
N GLN A 675 3.62 34.90 0.31
CA GLN A 675 4.94 34.91 0.94
C GLN A 675 4.94 35.67 2.28
N PHE A 676 4.19 36.76 2.38
CA PHE A 676 4.02 37.49 3.63
C PHE A 676 3.34 36.64 4.71
N GLN A 677 2.36 35.81 4.32
CA GLN A 677 1.72 34.84 5.23
C GLN A 677 2.65 33.74 5.73
N VAL A 678 3.77 33.45 5.05
CA VAL A 678 4.79 32.51 5.54
C VAL A 678 5.71 33.18 6.57
N ILE A 679 5.96 34.48 6.41
CA ILE A 679 6.81 35.25 7.31
C ILE A 679 6.08 35.56 8.64
N ALA A 680 4.76 35.78 8.57
CA ALA A 680 3.88 36.11 9.69
C ALA A 680 3.58 34.88 10.56
#